data_AF-A0A8G1RP38-F1
#
_entry.id   AF-A0A8G1RP38-F1
#
_cell.length_a   1.000
_cell.length_b   1.000
_cell.length_c   1.000
_cell.angle_alpha   90.00
_cell.angle_beta   90.00
_cell.angle_gamma   90.00
#
_symmetry.space_group_name_H-M   'P 1'
#
loop_
_entity.id
_entity.type
_entity.pdbx_description
1 polymer ?
#
loop_
_entity_poly.entity_id
_entity_poly.type
_entity_poly.pdbx_seq_one_letter_code
_entity_poly.pdbx_strand_id
1 'polypeptide(L)'
;MPVVNVDDLVRLQRKPNDIRNICILAHVDHGKTSLTDSLIATNGIISPKLAGKIRYLDSRPDEQLRGITMESSAISLFFSMMRRPAPDAAPEPKEYLINLIDSPGHIDFSSEVSTASRLCDGAVVLVDAVEGVCSQTVTVLRQAWVEQLKPILVINKIDRLVTELKMSPGEAYLHMSKLLEQVNAVIGSFYQGERMEEDLQWRERMEERLNKKQDHDDEQTTEYEEKDDEDLYFAPEKNNVIFCSAVDGWAFTVRQFAVIYEKKLGINREILEKVLWGDYYLDPKTKRVLGQKHLKGRALKPMFVQLVLDSIWAAYEATTGGGSGRGDPALLEKITKSLNINIPPYILRSRDPKNIMTTLFSMWLPLSTAVLVSVIEYLPSPPAAQATRLPALIADSPGADFVDQKVKDAMISFKTEPKEPVVAYVSKMVAIPGSELSSSKKRSGTTMSADEAREIARKKREEIAKMQAEAGGQQQDDFSRVTSALERTYLDDAPAELEEKEDPEHLIGFARLYSGTLSVGDSVYVIAPKFNPENPHASPEPQKVTVTDLYLLMGRSLEPLQSVPAGVVFGIGGLAGHVLKTGTLCSQLEGSINLAGVSLNTPPIVRVALEPVNPADLSKMVTGLRLLEQSDPCAQYEVLDSGEHVILTAGELHLERCLKDLRERFAKCDIQTGQTIVPYRETIISAPEMAAPKNPELGRGGILAVSPSKQLTMRLRVVPLPSAVTEFFSKHVGTIKRLQTQKRTAAENKSGGTDTEGTVESSQPVEASEATTEEAREATLLSLQEFRAELNKIFDEEVKEDKELWKNVVDRITAFGPRRVGPNILVDATTVNTCEKFLLDDPKQQPTVTADTTNNREALIVRDFNDKIAYAFQLATGQGPLCQEPMQGVAVFLEELSATSTNGEDLDLGRLTGEAIRLVRESISQGFLDWSPRIMLAMYSCEIQASTEVLGRVYGVITRRRGRILSETMKEGTPFFTILALLPVAESFGFADEIRKRTSGAAQPQLIFAGYEALDEDPFWVPATEEELEDLGELADRENVAKRYMDAVRRRKGLVVQGRKLIDAEKQKTLKK
;
A
#
# COMPACT_ATOMS: atom_id res chain seq x y z
N MET A 1 22.89 -24.85 17.65
CA MET A 1 22.17 -25.48 16.52
C MET A 1 23.12 -25.50 15.34
N PRO A 2 23.14 -26.55 14.51
CA PRO A 2 24.02 -26.61 13.35
C PRO A 2 23.64 -25.54 12.32
N VAL A 3 24.64 -25.02 11.62
CA VAL A 3 24.44 -24.12 10.47
C VAL A 3 23.83 -24.93 9.33
N VAL A 4 22.78 -24.41 8.72
CA VAL A 4 22.04 -25.07 7.64
C VAL A 4 22.83 -24.93 6.34
N ASN A 5 23.04 -26.03 5.60
CA ASN A 5 23.67 -25.98 4.28
C ASN A 5 22.66 -25.51 3.22
N VAL A 6 23.11 -24.69 2.27
CA VAL A 6 22.28 -24.19 1.17
C VAL A 6 21.75 -25.34 0.32
N ASP A 7 22.53 -26.43 0.14
CA ASP A 7 22.10 -27.62 -0.61
C ASP A 7 20.84 -28.27 -0.03
N ASP A 8 20.67 -28.24 1.29
CA ASP A 8 19.47 -28.79 1.95
C ASP A 8 18.24 -27.93 1.65
N LEU A 9 18.40 -26.60 1.58
CA LEU A 9 17.32 -25.68 1.17
C LEU A 9 16.90 -25.92 -0.27
N VAL A 10 17.86 -26.06 -1.20
CA VAL A 10 17.61 -26.36 -2.61
C VAL A 10 16.92 -27.73 -2.78
N ARG A 11 17.28 -28.73 -1.96
CA ARG A 11 16.60 -30.03 -1.95
C ARG A 11 15.13 -29.90 -1.53
N LEU A 12 14.85 -29.07 -0.53
CA LEU A 12 13.49 -28.86 -0.02
C LEU A 12 12.62 -28.04 -0.98
N GLN A 13 13.20 -27.13 -1.77
CA GLN A 13 12.46 -26.39 -2.81
C GLN A 13 11.75 -27.31 -3.81
N ARG A 14 12.29 -28.52 -4.05
CA ARG A 14 11.67 -29.51 -4.95
C ARG A 14 10.46 -30.24 -4.34
N LYS A 15 10.16 -30.02 -3.06
CA LYS A 15 9.07 -30.65 -2.32
C LYS A 15 8.01 -29.60 -1.94
N PRO A 16 7.07 -29.25 -2.83
CA PRO A 16 6.15 -28.13 -2.61
C PRO A 16 5.26 -28.28 -1.38
N ASN A 17 4.93 -29.51 -0.96
CA ASN A 17 4.11 -29.76 0.22
C ASN A 17 4.79 -29.36 1.55
N ASP A 18 6.12 -29.31 1.55
CA ASP A 18 6.93 -29.02 2.73
C ASP A 18 7.45 -27.56 2.74
N ILE A 19 6.93 -26.72 1.84
CA ILE A 19 7.22 -25.28 1.76
C ILE A 19 6.10 -24.50 2.48
N ARG A 20 6.46 -23.42 3.18
CA ARG A 20 5.50 -22.40 3.65
C ARG A 20 6.01 -21.00 3.28
N ASN A 21 5.22 -20.23 2.55
CA ASN A 21 5.53 -18.85 2.22
C ASN A 21 4.73 -17.94 3.16
N ILE A 22 5.42 -17.23 4.06
CA ILE A 22 4.79 -16.40 5.08
C ILE A 22 5.30 -14.96 5.03
N CYS A 23 4.41 -13.99 5.25
CA CYS A 23 4.79 -12.62 5.54
C CYS A 23 4.50 -12.32 7.02
N ILE A 24 5.33 -11.49 7.65
CA ILE A 24 5.01 -10.91 8.96
C ILE A 24 4.43 -9.53 8.72
N LEU A 25 3.22 -9.30 9.23
CA LEU A 25 2.50 -8.04 9.13
C LEU A 25 2.25 -7.48 10.53
N ALA A 26 2.57 -6.22 10.75
CA ALA A 26 2.44 -5.59 12.06
C ALA A 26 2.33 -4.07 11.94
N HIS A 27 1.72 -3.45 12.96
CA HIS A 27 1.89 -2.02 13.18
C HIS A 27 3.35 -1.69 13.57
N VAL A 28 3.75 -0.42 13.43
CA VAL A 28 5.04 0.08 13.92
C VAL A 28 5.19 -0.27 15.40
N ASP A 29 6.40 -0.67 15.80
CA ASP A 29 6.75 -0.99 17.19
C ASP A 29 5.97 -2.13 17.86
N HIS A 30 5.12 -2.90 17.17
CA HIS A 30 4.51 -4.14 17.69
C HIS A 30 5.51 -5.30 17.88
N GLY A 31 6.81 -5.08 17.63
CA GLY A 31 7.88 -6.06 17.87
C GLY A 31 8.13 -7.03 16.72
N LYS A 32 7.76 -6.66 15.48
CA LYS A 32 8.03 -7.40 14.24
C LYS A 32 9.49 -7.81 14.11
N THR A 33 10.41 -6.84 14.10
CA THR A 33 11.84 -7.09 13.91
C THR A 33 12.42 -7.99 15.00
N SER A 34 11.96 -7.84 16.25
CA SER A 34 12.37 -8.70 17.36
C SER A 34 11.88 -10.14 17.21
N LEU A 35 10.65 -10.32 16.69
CA LEU A 35 10.12 -11.65 16.36
C LEU A 35 10.94 -12.28 15.24
N THR A 36 11.18 -11.54 14.16
CA THR A 36 11.93 -12.00 12.99
C THR A 36 13.35 -12.41 13.35
N ASP A 37 14.09 -11.59 14.11
CA ASP A 37 15.42 -11.93 14.60
C ASP A 37 15.41 -13.24 15.41
N SER A 38 14.39 -13.44 16.25
CA SER A 38 14.27 -14.66 17.05
C SER A 38 14.07 -15.92 16.19
N LEU A 39 13.40 -15.80 15.04
CA LEU A 39 13.27 -16.88 14.05
C LEU A 39 14.59 -17.17 13.32
N ILE A 40 15.33 -16.12 12.97
CA ILE A 40 16.62 -16.22 12.27
C ILE A 40 17.69 -16.86 13.17
N ALA A 41 17.62 -16.62 14.48
CA ALA A 41 18.53 -17.21 15.47
C ALA A 41 18.45 -18.74 15.51
N THR A 42 17.29 -19.32 15.19
CA THR A 42 17.08 -20.78 15.17
C THR A 42 17.95 -21.49 14.13
N ASN A 43 18.23 -20.82 13.01
CA ASN A 43 19.00 -21.41 11.92
C ASN A 43 20.50 -21.21 12.08
N GLY A 44 20.94 -20.64 13.21
CA GLY A 44 22.35 -20.37 13.48
C GLY A 44 22.94 -19.22 12.66
N ILE A 45 22.10 -18.46 11.95
CA ILE A 45 22.51 -17.28 11.17
C ILE A 45 22.97 -16.17 12.13
N ILE A 46 22.19 -15.94 13.19
CA ILE A 46 22.57 -15.05 14.29
C ILE A 46 22.65 -15.81 15.61
N SER A 47 23.42 -15.30 16.56
CA SER A 47 23.44 -15.90 17.90
C SER A 47 22.15 -15.55 18.67
N PRO A 48 21.57 -16.47 19.47
CA PRO A 48 20.36 -16.19 20.24
C PRO A 48 20.47 -15.00 21.21
N LYS A 49 21.68 -14.67 21.68
CA LYS A 49 21.91 -13.50 22.56
C LYS A 49 21.81 -12.16 21.85
N LEU A 50 22.00 -12.18 20.53
CA LEU A 50 21.99 -11.01 19.66
C LEU A 50 20.62 -10.83 18.97
N ALA A 51 19.74 -11.84 19.07
CA ALA A 51 18.38 -11.77 18.56
C ALA A 51 17.59 -10.62 19.24
N GLY A 52 16.90 -9.83 18.43
CA GLY A 52 16.11 -8.68 18.87
C GLY A 52 16.91 -7.40 19.10
N LYS A 53 18.25 -7.47 19.00
CA LYS A 53 19.14 -6.30 19.15
C LYS A 53 19.79 -5.88 17.84
N ILE A 54 20.17 -6.84 17.00
CA ILE A 54 20.90 -6.57 15.75
C ILE A 54 19.95 -6.10 14.65
N ARG A 55 18.70 -6.59 14.63
CA ARG A 55 17.75 -6.32 13.55
C ARG A 55 18.35 -6.75 12.21
N TYR A 56 18.56 -8.06 12.06
CA TYR A 56 19.39 -8.60 10.97
C TYR A 56 18.87 -8.24 9.57
N LEU A 57 17.55 -8.24 9.38
CA LEU A 57 16.94 -7.92 8.10
C LEU A 57 16.90 -6.42 7.78
N ASP A 58 17.01 -5.55 8.80
CA ASP A 58 17.16 -4.12 8.60
C ASP A 58 18.62 -3.85 8.16
N SER A 59 18.89 -4.07 6.88
CA SER A 59 20.25 -3.99 6.31
C SER A 59 20.75 -2.55 6.20
N ARG A 60 19.83 -1.60 6.05
CA ARG A 60 20.16 -0.19 5.82
C ARG A 60 20.53 0.53 7.13
N PRO A 61 21.50 1.46 7.11
CA PRO A 61 21.91 2.17 8.32
C PRO A 61 20.82 3.13 8.85
N ASP A 62 19.97 3.67 7.98
CA ASP A 62 18.83 4.52 8.38
C ASP A 62 17.72 3.73 9.06
N GLU A 63 17.42 2.52 8.62
CA GLU A 63 16.47 1.61 9.29
C GLU A 63 16.92 1.31 10.72
N GLN A 64 18.21 1.00 10.90
CA GLN A 64 18.78 0.72 12.23
C GLN A 64 18.75 1.96 13.15
N LEU A 65 19.04 3.15 12.61
CA LEU A 65 19.01 4.41 13.36
C LEU A 65 17.59 4.82 13.77
N ARG A 66 16.62 4.71 12.86
CA ARG A 66 15.23 5.09 13.12
C ARG A 66 14.48 4.03 13.92
N GLY A 67 14.94 2.79 13.84
CA GLY A 67 14.32 1.65 14.48
C GLY A 67 13.04 1.17 13.78
N ILE A 68 12.89 1.42 12.48
CA ILE A 68 11.75 1.01 11.68
C ILE A 68 12.24 0.29 10.41
N THR A 69 11.54 -0.76 10.00
CA THR A 69 11.77 -1.41 8.70
C THR A 69 11.13 -0.56 7.62
N MET A 70 11.92 -0.22 6.60
CA MET A 70 11.49 0.57 5.43
C MET A 70 11.43 -0.29 4.18
N GLU A 71 12.28 -1.31 4.05
CA GLU A 71 12.36 -2.18 2.89
C GLU A 71 11.97 -3.63 3.19
N SER A 72 11.16 -4.23 2.32
CA SER A 72 10.79 -5.64 2.45
C SER A 72 11.96 -6.57 2.11
N SER A 73 12.33 -7.44 3.04
CA SER A 73 13.44 -8.41 2.90
C SER A 73 12.95 -9.84 3.05
N ALA A 74 13.53 -10.77 2.28
CA ALA A 74 13.13 -12.17 2.28
C ALA A 74 14.27 -13.10 2.71
N ILE A 75 13.93 -14.11 3.51
CA ILE A 75 14.88 -15.10 4.02
C ILE A 75 14.26 -16.51 4.02
N SER A 76 15.00 -17.48 3.51
CA SER A 76 14.61 -18.89 3.59
C SER A 76 15.11 -19.53 4.88
N LEU A 77 14.19 -20.16 5.62
CA LEU A 77 14.46 -20.82 6.89
C LEU A 77 14.28 -22.34 6.78
N PHE A 78 15.22 -23.11 7.32
CA PHE A 78 15.09 -24.56 7.50
C PHE A 78 14.56 -24.88 8.89
N PHE A 79 13.53 -25.73 8.96
CA PHE A 79 13.00 -26.21 10.23
C PHE A 79 12.74 -27.71 10.17
N SER A 80 13.13 -28.42 11.22
CA SER A 80 12.89 -29.86 11.36
C SER A 80 12.08 -30.13 12.62
N MET A 81 11.00 -30.88 12.46
CA MET A 81 10.14 -31.30 13.58
C MET A 81 9.88 -32.81 13.54
N MET A 82 9.73 -33.40 14.72
CA MET A 82 9.37 -34.81 14.85
C MET A 82 7.88 -34.99 14.55
N ARG A 83 7.53 -35.75 13.51
CA ARG A 83 6.16 -36.15 13.19
C ARG A 83 5.94 -37.63 13.43
N ARG A 84 4.77 -37.98 13.91
CA ARG A 84 4.30 -39.37 13.94
C ARG A 84 3.44 -39.60 12.69
N PRO A 85 3.84 -40.50 11.77
CA PRO A 85 3.03 -40.79 10.58
C PRO A 85 1.74 -41.54 10.92
N ALA A 86 1.70 -42.26 12.04
CA ALA A 86 0.52 -42.92 12.60
C ALA A 86 0.53 -42.83 14.15
N PRO A 87 -0.61 -42.96 14.84
CA PRO A 87 -0.70 -42.86 16.31
C PRO A 87 0.29 -43.78 17.06
N ASP A 88 0.52 -44.97 16.51
CA ASP A 88 1.37 -46.03 17.08
C ASP A 88 2.80 -46.06 16.51
N ALA A 89 3.14 -45.19 15.55
CA ALA A 89 4.44 -45.17 14.91
C ALA A 89 5.47 -44.31 15.68
N ALA A 90 6.75 -44.67 15.55
CA ALA A 90 7.84 -43.88 16.12
C ALA A 90 7.87 -42.48 15.46
N PRO A 91 8.19 -41.43 16.22
CA PRO A 91 8.34 -40.09 15.66
C PRO A 91 9.55 -40.02 14.74
N GLU A 92 9.33 -39.59 13.49
CA GLU A 92 10.35 -39.39 12.47
C GLU A 92 10.61 -37.89 12.25
N PRO A 93 11.87 -37.48 11.99
CA PRO A 93 12.19 -36.09 11.68
C PRO A 93 11.66 -35.75 10.28
N LYS A 94 10.80 -34.72 10.21
CA LYS A 94 10.32 -34.15 8.95
C LYS A 94 10.82 -32.72 8.81
N GLU A 95 11.41 -32.45 7.66
CA GLU A 95 12.05 -31.18 7.30
C GLU A 95 11.10 -30.29 6.51
N TYR A 96 11.20 -28.98 6.72
CA TYR A 96 10.37 -27.94 6.13
C TYR A 96 11.21 -26.74 5.71
N LEU A 97 10.82 -26.11 4.59
CA LEU A 97 11.36 -24.85 4.09
C LEU A 97 10.34 -23.74 4.34
N ILE A 98 10.71 -22.72 5.09
CA ILE A 98 9.84 -21.58 5.40
C ILE A 98 10.45 -20.34 4.76
N ASN A 99 9.81 -19.82 3.72
CA ASN A 99 10.19 -18.55 3.12
C ASN A 99 9.51 -17.45 3.90
N LEU A 100 10.30 -16.68 4.62
CA LEU A 100 9.85 -15.58 5.47
C LEU A 100 10.11 -14.25 4.76
N ILE A 101 9.06 -13.46 4.55
CA ILE A 101 9.15 -12.08 4.07
C ILE A 101 8.84 -11.14 5.23
N ASP A 102 9.81 -10.30 5.57
CA ASP A 102 9.64 -9.24 6.57
C ASP A 102 9.17 -7.97 5.86
N SER A 103 7.95 -7.53 6.15
CA SER A 103 7.31 -6.37 5.51
C SER A 103 7.43 -5.11 6.37
N PRO A 104 7.49 -3.90 5.81
CA PRO A 104 7.58 -2.68 6.61
C PRO A 104 6.31 -2.45 7.44
N GLY A 105 6.49 -1.87 8.64
CA GLY A 105 5.39 -1.62 9.57
C GLY A 105 4.80 -0.21 9.46
N HIS A 106 5.35 0.67 8.63
CA HIS A 106 4.91 2.07 8.51
C HIS A 106 3.98 2.26 7.30
N ILE A 107 2.99 3.15 7.42
CA ILE A 107 1.96 3.35 6.39
C ILE A 107 2.50 3.91 5.06
N ASP A 108 3.50 4.79 5.11
CA ASP A 108 4.18 5.31 3.91
C ASP A 108 4.79 4.22 3.02
N PHE A 109 5.01 3.01 3.55
CA PHE A 109 5.52 1.85 2.82
C PHE A 109 4.44 0.78 2.61
N SER A 110 3.15 1.13 2.66
CA SER A 110 2.03 0.21 2.44
C SER A 110 2.09 -0.50 1.08
N SER A 111 2.61 0.17 0.05
CA SER A 111 2.85 -0.39 -1.28
C SER A 111 3.82 -1.58 -1.23
N GLU A 112 4.85 -1.50 -0.39
CA GLU A 112 5.78 -2.60 -0.17
C GLU A 112 5.12 -3.76 0.58
N VAL A 113 4.30 -3.45 1.59
CA VAL A 113 3.54 -4.48 2.31
C VAL A 113 2.63 -5.24 1.33
N SER A 114 1.95 -4.52 0.44
CA SER A 114 1.08 -5.13 -0.57
C SER A 114 1.86 -6.06 -1.51
N THR A 115 2.93 -5.54 -2.14
CA THR A 115 3.76 -6.32 -3.06
C THR A 115 4.42 -7.55 -2.40
N ALA A 116 4.83 -7.44 -1.13
CA ALA A 116 5.36 -8.55 -0.35
C ALA A 116 4.28 -9.60 -0.01
N SER A 117 3.11 -9.15 0.46
CA SER A 117 2.01 -10.01 0.87
C SER A 117 1.49 -10.89 -0.27
N ARG A 118 1.49 -10.37 -1.50
CA ARG A 118 1.03 -11.10 -2.69
C ARG A 118 1.83 -12.36 -3.00
N LEU A 119 3.13 -12.36 -2.69
CA LEU A 119 4.01 -13.52 -2.88
C LEU A 119 3.76 -14.63 -1.83
N CYS A 120 3.10 -14.34 -0.72
CA CYS A 120 2.90 -15.27 0.38
C CYS A 120 1.61 -16.09 0.27
N ASP A 121 1.52 -17.16 1.08
CA ASP A 121 0.33 -18.01 1.22
C ASP A 121 -0.37 -17.82 2.58
N GLY A 122 0.36 -17.30 3.56
CA GLY A 122 -0.19 -16.93 4.86
C GLY A 122 0.51 -15.72 5.47
N ALA A 123 -0.15 -15.13 6.46
CA ALA A 123 0.32 -13.96 7.16
C ALA A 123 0.44 -14.23 8.66
N VAL A 124 1.49 -13.72 9.28
CA VAL A 124 1.64 -13.71 10.74
C VAL A 124 1.38 -12.27 11.19
N VAL A 125 0.21 -12.05 11.79
CA VAL A 125 -0.27 -10.72 12.18
C VAL A 125 0.05 -10.46 13.64
N LEU A 126 0.85 -9.43 13.93
CA LEU A 126 1.25 -9.09 15.29
C LEU A 126 0.40 -7.97 15.88
N VAL A 127 -0.10 -8.21 17.08
CA VAL A 127 -0.86 -7.22 17.87
C VAL A 127 -0.19 -7.08 19.24
N ASP A 128 0.11 -5.85 19.64
CA ASP A 128 0.64 -5.56 20.97
C ASP A 128 -0.46 -5.75 22.02
N ALA A 129 -0.16 -6.51 23.07
CA ALA A 129 -1.07 -6.76 24.19
C ALA A 129 -1.44 -5.48 24.96
N VAL A 130 -0.60 -4.43 24.95
CA VAL A 130 -0.86 -3.16 25.64
C VAL A 130 -1.57 -2.16 24.73
N GLU A 131 -1.10 -1.97 23.49
CA GLU A 131 -1.67 -0.96 22.59
C GLU A 131 -3.00 -1.43 21.97
N GLY A 132 -3.16 -2.74 21.79
CA GLY A 132 -4.36 -3.37 21.27
C GLY A 132 -4.54 -3.20 19.77
N VAL A 133 -5.80 -3.17 19.32
CA VAL A 133 -6.15 -2.97 17.91
C VAL A 133 -6.12 -1.48 17.59
N CYS A 134 -5.29 -1.10 16.63
CA CYS A 134 -5.13 0.26 16.09
C CYS A 134 -5.64 0.30 14.65
N SER A 135 -5.88 1.48 14.05
CA SER A 135 -6.29 1.55 12.63
C SER A 135 -5.31 0.89 11.68
N GLN A 136 -3.99 0.99 11.92
CA GLN A 136 -3.04 0.27 11.09
C GLN A 136 -3.18 -1.26 11.23
N THR A 137 -3.52 -1.78 12.42
CA THR A 137 -3.84 -3.20 12.59
C THR A 137 -5.03 -3.59 11.71
N VAL A 138 -6.06 -2.72 11.63
CA VAL A 138 -7.21 -2.90 10.72
C VAL A 138 -6.75 -2.89 9.25
N THR A 139 -5.88 -1.97 8.86
CA THR A 139 -5.32 -1.91 7.50
C THR A 139 -4.49 -3.15 7.16
N VAL A 140 -3.70 -3.65 8.10
CA VAL A 140 -2.91 -4.88 7.96
C VAL A 140 -3.80 -6.12 7.82
N LEU A 141 -4.83 -6.22 8.66
CA LEU A 141 -5.82 -7.31 8.56
C LEU A 141 -6.59 -7.24 7.24
N ARG A 142 -6.96 -6.02 6.81
CA ARG A 142 -7.60 -5.78 5.50
C ARG A 142 -6.68 -6.19 4.36
N GLN A 143 -5.39 -5.91 4.45
CA GLN A 143 -4.42 -6.33 3.43
C GLN A 143 -4.32 -7.86 3.34
N ALA A 144 -4.24 -8.54 4.49
CA ALA A 144 -4.26 -10.01 4.52
C ALA A 144 -5.57 -10.59 3.95
N TRP A 145 -6.69 -9.92 4.21
CA TRP A 145 -8.01 -10.28 3.70
C TRP A 145 -8.13 -10.14 2.19
N VAL A 146 -7.83 -8.95 1.64
CA VAL A 146 -7.91 -8.65 0.21
C VAL A 146 -7.01 -9.58 -0.61
N GLU A 147 -5.83 -9.89 -0.08
CA GLU A 147 -4.89 -10.82 -0.72
C GLU A 147 -5.24 -12.29 -0.47
N GLN A 148 -6.35 -12.60 0.21
CA GLN A 148 -6.80 -13.95 0.57
C GLN A 148 -5.71 -14.80 1.24
N LEU A 149 -4.92 -14.18 2.12
CA LEU A 149 -3.91 -14.87 2.92
C LEU A 149 -4.57 -15.49 4.14
N LYS A 150 -4.13 -16.70 4.53
CA LYS A 150 -4.56 -17.29 5.80
C LYS A 150 -3.79 -16.66 6.96
N PRO A 151 -4.42 -15.92 7.89
CA PRO A 151 -3.71 -15.21 8.94
C PRO A 151 -3.54 -16.05 10.21
N ILE A 152 -2.40 -15.91 10.90
CA ILE A 152 -2.17 -16.35 12.28
C ILE A 152 -2.02 -15.10 13.14
N LEU A 153 -2.78 -15.02 14.22
CA LEU A 153 -2.69 -13.92 15.18
C LEU A 153 -1.60 -14.19 16.21
N VAL A 154 -0.72 -13.22 16.40
CA VAL A 154 0.34 -13.23 17.41
C VAL A 154 0.13 -12.07 18.36
N ILE A 155 -0.26 -12.36 19.60
CA ILE A 155 -0.37 -11.37 20.67
C ILE A 155 1.01 -11.23 21.31
N ASN A 156 1.67 -10.10 21.07
CA ASN A 156 3.03 -9.81 21.49
C ASN A 156 3.07 -8.86 22.70
N LYS A 157 4.24 -8.73 23.31
CA LYS A 157 4.52 -7.86 24.46
C LYS A 157 3.72 -8.17 25.73
N ILE A 158 3.38 -9.44 25.94
CA ILE A 158 2.69 -9.89 27.17
C ILE A 158 3.53 -9.61 28.43
N ASP A 159 4.86 -9.53 28.30
CA ASP A 159 5.77 -9.10 29.36
C ASP A 159 5.42 -7.73 29.97
N ARG A 160 4.88 -6.81 29.17
CA ARG A 160 4.47 -5.48 29.65
C ARG A 160 3.23 -5.54 30.55
N LEU A 161 2.34 -6.52 30.35
CA LEU A 161 1.21 -6.75 31.25
C LEU A 161 1.70 -7.14 32.66
N VAL A 162 2.80 -7.89 32.73
CA VAL A 162 3.42 -8.34 33.98
C VAL A 162 4.26 -7.22 34.63
N THR A 163 5.12 -6.57 33.85
CA THR A 163 6.19 -5.71 34.39
C THR A 163 5.81 -4.23 34.45
N GLU A 164 5.08 -3.72 33.44
CA GLU A 164 4.68 -2.31 33.36
C GLU A 164 3.31 -2.08 34.02
N LEU A 165 2.27 -2.79 33.53
CA LEU A 165 0.89 -2.63 34.02
C LEU A 165 0.65 -3.37 35.34
N LYS A 166 1.52 -4.33 35.70
CA LYS A 166 1.45 -5.13 36.93
C LYS A 166 0.07 -5.76 37.18
N MET A 167 -0.55 -6.23 36.10
CA MET A 167 -1.84 -6.91 36.15
C MET A 167 -1.73 -8.25 36.85
N SER A 168 -2.79 -8.67 37.53
CA SER A 168 -2.92 -10.05 37.99
C SER A 168 -3.14 -11.01 36.80
N PRO A 169 -2.81 -12.31 36.92
CA PRO A 169 -3.05 -13.29 35.87
C PRO A 169 -4.52 -13.36 35.40
N GLY A 170 -5.47 -13.10 36.30
CA GLY A 170 -6.90 -13.07 35.97
C GLY A 170 -7.30 -11.85 35.14
N GLU A 171 -6.80 -10.66 35.51
CA GLU A 171 -7.01 -9.43 34.74
C GLU A 171 -6.36 -9.51 33.35
N ALA A 172 -5.13 -10.06 33.28
CA ALA A 172 -4.44 -10.26 32.02
C ALA A 172 -5.18 -11.21 31.08
N TYR A 173 -5.80 -12.28 31.61
CA TYR A 173 -6.65 -13.17 30.81
C TYR A 173 -7.86 -12.43 30.24
N LEU A 174 -8.60 -11.69 31.06
CA LEU A 174 -9.74 -10.89 30.60
C LEU A 174 -9.32 -9.87 29.53
N HIS A 175 -8.17 -9.23 29.72
CA HIS A 175 -7.60 -8.28 28.76
C HIS A 175 -7.28 -8.93 27.42
N MET A 176 -6.59 -10.07 27.41
CA MET A 176 -6.27 -10.81 26.18
C MET A 176 -7.52 -11.36 25.47
N SER A 177 -8.53 -11.81 26.22
CA SER A 177 -9.80 -12.25 25.65
C SER A 177 -10.54 -11.11 24.95
N LYS A 178 -10.61 -9.93 25.58
CA LYS A 178 -11.17 -8.72 24.95
C LYS A 178 -10.40 -8.31 23.68
N LEU A 179 -9.07 -8.39 23.72
CA LEU A 179 -8.24 -8.07 22.56
C LEU A 179 -8.51 -9.04 21.40
N LEU A 180 -8.68 -10.34 21.68
CA LEU A 180 -9.07 -11.33 20.69
C LEU A 180 -10.46 -11.04 20.10
N GLU A 181 -11.44 -10.68 20.94
CA GLU A 181 -12.79 -10.27 20.51
C GLU A 181 -12.75 -9.05 19.59
N GLN A 182 -11.93 -8.04 19.92
CA GLN A 182 -11.75 -6.85 19.09
C GLN A 182 -11.18 -7.19 17.71
N VAL A 183 -10.17 -8.06 17.64
CA VAL A 183 -9.60 -8.50 16.36
C VAL A 183 -10.64 -9.28 15.55
N ASN A 184 -11.40 -10.17 16.19
CA ASN A 184 -12.47 -10.93 15.53
C ASN A 184 -13.62 -10.03 15.05
N ALA A 185 -13.95 -8.95 15.78
CA ALA A 185 -14.94 -7.97 15.35
C ALA A 185 -14.49 -7.25 14.07
N VAL A 186 -13.19 -6.94 13.93
CA VAL A 186 -12.64 -6.35 12.70
C VAL A 186 -12.76 -7.33 11.52
N ILE A 187 -12.37 -8.59 11.70
CA ILE A 187 -12.51 -9.61 10.65
C ILE A 187 -13.98 -9.85 10.29
N GLY A 188 -14.86 -9.92 11.29
CA GLY A 188 -16.30 -10.04 11.07
C GLY A 188 -16.88 -8.86 10.29
N SER A 189 -16.35 -7.65 10.48
CA SER A 189 -16.78 -6.47 9.69
C SER A 189 -16.41 -6.59 8.20
N PHE A 190 -15.27 -7.21 7.87
CA PHE A 190 -14.87 -7.45 6.48
C PHE A 190 -15.74 -8.52 5.83
N TYR A 191 -15.98 -9.62 6.55
CA TYR A 191 -16.83 -10.69 6.08
C TYR A 191 -18.28 -10.23 5.84
N GLN A 192 -18.85 -9.45 6.77
CA GLN A 192 -20.17 -8.86 6.58
C GLN A 192 -20.22 -7.93 5.37
N GLY A 193 -19.17 -7.13 5.16
CA GLY A 193 -19.05 -6.27 3.98
C GLY A 193 -19.10 -7.06 2.67
N GLU A 194 -18.26 -8.08 2.52
CA GLU A 194 -18.25 -8.92 1.32
C GLU A 194 -19.54 -9.72 1.16
N ARG A 195 -20.09 -10.27 2.25
CA ARG A 195 -21.38 -10.98 2.19
C ARG A 195 -22.51 -10.08 1.70
N MET A 196 -22.52 -8.81 2.12
CA MET A 196 -23.51 -7.84 1.64
C MET A 196 -23.35 -7.58 0.14
N GLU A 197 -22.11 -7.46 -0.34
CA GLU A 197 -21.81 -7.32 -1.77
C GLU A 197 -22.17 -8.57 -2.58
N GLU A 198 -21.85 -9.77 -2.09
CA GLU A 198 -22.23 -11.04 -2.72
C GLU A 198 -23.75 -11.22 -2.78
N ASP A 199 -24.50 -10.87 -1.71
CA ASP A 199 -25.96 -10.91 -1.69
C ASP A 199 -26.56 -9.91 -2.68
N LEU A 200 -26.02 -8.68 -2.76
CA LEU A 200 -26.41 -7.70 -3.77
C LEU A 200 -26.20 -8.23 -5.19
N GLN A 201 -25.00 -8.73 -5.51
CA GLN A 201 -24.70 -9.30 -6.83
C GLN A 201 -25.54 -10.55 -7.14
N TRP A 202 -25.84 -11.37 -6.14
CA TRP A 202 -26.70 -12.54 -6.31
C TRP A 202 -28.13 -12.11 -6.64
N ARG A 203 -28.67 -11.10 -5.95
CA ARG A 203 -29.98 -10.52 -6.24
C ARG A 203 -30.02 -9.94 -7.65
N GLU A 204 -29.01 -9.18 -8.03
CA GLU A 204 -28.88 -8.63 -9.40
C GLU A 204 -28.84 -9.75 -10.45
N ARG A 205 -28.04 -10.80 -10.25
CA ARG A 205 -27.98 -11.95 -11.17
C ARG A 205 -29.30 -12.71 -11.24
N MET A 206 -30.04 -12.80 -10.13
CA MET A 206 -31.37 -13.43 -10.09
C MET A 206 -32.42 -12.56 -10.80
N GLU A 207 -32.39 -11.24 -10.59
CA GLU A 207 -33.24 -10.29 -11.30
C GLU A 207 -32.94 -10.25 -12.80
N GLU A 208 -31.68 -10.30 -13.21
CA GLU A 208 -31.29 -10.44 -14.61
C GLU A 208 -31.80 -11.74 -15.22
N ARG A 209 -31.70 -12.87 -14.49
CA ARG A 209 -32.25 -14.15 -14.94
C ARG A 209 -33.77 -14.09 -15.05
N LEU A 210 -34.45 -13.43 -14.12
CA LEU A 210 -35.90 -13.22 -14.16
C LEU A 210 -36.32 -12.30 -15.32
N ASN A 211 -35.56 -11.25 -15.60
CA ASN A 211 -35.78 -10.36 -16.74
C ASN A 211 -35.46 -11.03 -18.09
N LYS A 212 -34.48 -11.93 -18.14
CA LYS A 212 -34.17 -12.76 -19.32
C LYS A 212 -35.16 -13.93 -19.49
N LYS A 213 -35.86 -14.34 -18.42
CA LYS A 213 -36.90 -15.41 -18.39
C LYS A 213 -38.25 -14.98 -18.98
N GLN A 214 -38.27 -14.12 -19.99
CA GLN A 214 -39.49 -13.88 -20.77
C GLN A 214 -39.72 -14.93 -21.88
N ASP A 215 -38.82 -15.91 -22.10
CA ASP A 215 -38.97 -16.84 -23.24
C ASP A 215 -38.58 -18.33 -23.05
N HIS A 216 -38.31 -18.87 -21.85
CA HIS A 216 -38.31 -20.34 -21.67
C HIS A 216 -38.37 -20.77 -20.20
N ASP A 217 -39.31 -21.68 -19.90
CA ASP A 217 -39.45 -22.41 -18.64
C ASP A 217 -38.29 -23.40 -18.44
N ASP A 218 -37.35 -23.05 -17.57
CA ASP A 218 -36.49 -24.02 -16.87
C ASP A 218 -36.44 -23.65 -15.37
N GLU A 219 -37.07 -24.49 -14.55
CA GLU A 219 -37.04 -24.46 -13.10
C GLU A 219 -35.78 -25.17 -12.58
N GLN A 220 -34.66 -24.44 -12.50
CA GLN A 220 -33.59 -24.76 -11.55
C GLN A 220 -33.43 -23.57 -10.61
N THR A 221 -34.10 -23.64 -9.47
CA THR A 221 -33.84 -22.79 -8.31
C THR A 221 -32.47 -23.17 -7.77
N THR A 222 -31.45 -22.35 -8.08
CA THR A 222 -30.15 -22.44 -7.42
C THR A 222 -30.30 -21.83 -6.04
N GLU A 223 -30.40 -22.68 -5.01
CA GLU A 223 -30.37 -22.22 -3.61
C GLU A 223 -29.02 -21.54 -3.33
N TYR A 224 -29.06 -20.44 -2.58
CA TYR A 224 -27.85 -19.76 -2.12
C TYR A 224 -27.19 -20.63 -1.04
N GLU A 225 -26.04 -21.23 -1.35
CA GLU A 225 -25.23 -21.95 -0.36
C GLU A 225 -24.56 -20.93 0.57
N GLU A 226 -24.99 -20.88 1.84
CA GLU A 226 -24.29 -20.10 2.85
C GLU A 226 -22.90 -20.70 3.10
N LYS A 227 -21.85 -19.93 2.80
CA LYS A 227 -20.48 -20.28 3.17
C LYS A 227 -20.35 -20.25 4.70
N ASP A 228 -19.80 -21.32 5.26
CA ASP A 228 -19.46 -21.42 6.68
C ASP A 228 -18.33 -20.44 7.02
N ASP A 229 -18.51 -19.62 8.07
CA ASP A 229 -17.57 -18.59 8.51
C ASP A 229 -16.70 -19.04 9.70
N GLU A 230 -16.86 -20.28 10.18
CA GLU A 230 -16.15 -20.77 11.36
C GLU A 230 -14.62 -20.66 11.20
N ASP A 231 -14.07 -20.93 10.02
CA ASP A 231 -12.62 -20.98 9.77
C ASP A 231 -11.94 -19.61 9.69
N LEU A 232 -12.73 -18.55 9.73
CA LEU A 232 -12.27 -17.18 9.61
C LEU A 232 -11.75 -16.60 10.93
N TYR A 233 -12.40 -16.95 12.04
CA TYR A 233 -12.15 -16.29 13.32
C TYR A 233 -10.90 -16.83 14.03
N PHE A 234 -10.23 -15.94 14.75
CA PHE A 234 -9.11 -16.29 15.60
C PHE A 234 -9.61 -16.96 16.89
N ALA A 235 -9.16 -18.19 17.11
CA ALA A 235 -9.54 -19.02 18.24
C ALA A 235 -8.32 -19.83 18.73
N PRO A 236 -7.85 -19.65 19.97
CA PRO A 236 -6.66 -20.36 20.47
C PRO A 236 -6.73 -21.89 20.39
N GLU A 237 -7.94 -22.46 20.42
CA GLU A 237 -8.20 -23.90 20.23
C GLU A 237 -7.91 -24.40 18.80
N LYS A 238 -8.04 -23.54 17.78
CA LYS A 238 -7.72 -23.85 16.38
C LYS A 238 -6.22 -23.73 16.07
N ASN A 239 -5.40 -23.40 17.07
CA ASN A 239 -3.95 -23.17 16.93
C ASN A 239 -3.59 -22.00 15.98
N ASN A 240 -4.50 -21.04 15.79
CA ASN A 240 -4.27 -19.83 14.99
C ASN A 240 -4.01 -18.56 15.83
N VAL A 241 -3.88 -18.71 17.15
CA VAL A 241 -3.48 -17.65 18.09
C VAL A 241 -2.23 -18.08 18.85
N ILE A 242 -1.24 -17.19 18.88
CA ILE A 242 0.03 -17.38 19.59
C ILE A 242 0.20 -16.26 20.62
N PHE A 243 0.54 -16.63 21.84
CA PHE A 243 0.86 -15.68 22.91
C PHE A 243 2.37 -15.59 23.05
N CYS A 244 2.94 -14.39 22.94
CA CYS A 244 4.39 -14.23 22.94
C CYS A 244 4.89 -12.97 23.66
N SER A 245 6.18 -13.04 24.01
CA SER A 245 7.04 -11.90 24.28
C SER A 245 8.30 -12.05 23.42
N ALA A 246 8.37 -11.28 22.34
CA ALA A 246 9.54 -11.28 21.46
C ALA A 246 10.78 -10.70 22.14
N VAL A 247 10.61 -9.80 23.12
CA VAL A 247 11.72 -9.18 23.86
C VAL A 247 12.37 -10.20 24.80
N ASP A 248 11.56 -10.99 25.50
CA ASP A 248 12.05 -11.98 26.45
C ASP A 248 12.29 -13.37 25.82
N GLY A 249 11.95 -13.52 24.53
CA GLY A 249 12.31 -14.68 23.71
C GLY A 249 11.44 -15.92 23.92
N TRP A 250 10.19 -15.76 24.38
CA TRP A 250 9.26 -16.88 24.54
C TRP A 250 7.94 -16.68 23.82
N ALA A 251 7.36 -17.80 23.40
CA ALA A 251 6.00 -17.87 22.89
C ALA A 251 5.39 -19.22 23.20
N PHE A 252 4.07 -19.27 23.27
CA PHE A 252 3.35 -20.52 23.46
C PHE A 252 2.01 -20.52 22.73
N THR A 253 1.51 -21.71 22.48
CA THR A 253 0.12 -21.94 22.08
C THR A 253 -0.60 -22.82 23.08
N VAL A 254 -1.93 -22.77 23.09
CA VAL A 254 -2.77 -23.62 23.96
C VAL A 254 -2.45 -25.10 23.71
N ARG A 255 -2.20 -25.46 22.45
CA ARG A 255 -1.80 -26.79 22.02
C ARG A 255 -0.51 -27.30 22.66
N GLN A 256 0.51 -26.45 22.82
CA GLN A 256 1.74 -26.85 23.50
C GLN A 256 1.49 -27.21 24.96
N PHE A 257 0.67 -26.40 25.65
CA PHE A 257 0.31 -26.67 27.04
C PHE A 257 -0.60 -27.89 27.18
N ALA A 258 -1.50 -28.14 26.22
CA ALA A 258 -2.30 -29.37 26.18
C ALA A 258 -1.41 -30.63 26.20
N VAL A 259 -0.33 -30.65 25.39
CA VAL A 259 0.64 -31.76 25.36
C VAL A 259 1.40 -31.91 26.68
N ILE A 260 1.75 -30.81 27.35
CA ILE A 260 2.44 -30.84 28.65
C ILE A 260 1.51 -31.41 29.73
N TYR A 261 0.23 -31.00 29.73
CA TYR A 261 -0.73 -31.39 30.76
C TYR A 261 -1.43 -32.73 30.49
N GLU A 262 -1.46 -33.23 29.26
CA GLU A 262 -1.94 -34.56 28.92
C GLU A 262 -1.27 -35.62 29.80
N LYS A 263 0.08 -35.59 29.89
CA LYS A 263 0.85 -36.51 30.72
C LYS A 263 0.63 -36.33 32.23
N LYS A 264 0.34 -35.10 32.68
CA LYS A 264 0.19 -34.76 34.10
C LYS A 264 -1.22 -35.02 34.63
N LEU A 265 -2.26 -34.78 33.82
CA LEU A 265 -3.66 -34.87 34.19
C LEU A 265 -4.32 -36.18 33.71
N GLY A 266 -3.77 -36.83 32.69
CA GLY A 266 -4.34 -38.05 32.10
C GLY A 266 -5.62 -37.78 31.30
N ILE A 267 -5.84 -36.54 30.84
CA ILE A 267 -6.96 -36.14 29.99
C ILE A 267 -6.47 -36.12 28.53
N ASN A 268 -7.31 -36.59 27.60
CA ASN A 268 -6.99 -36.60 26.17
C ASN A 268 -6.67 -35.18 25.66
N ARG A 269 -5.63 -35.07 24.81
CA ARG A 269 -5.15 -33.83 24.20
C ARG A 269 -6.25 -33.05 23.50
N GLU A 270 -7.07 -33.68 22.68
CA GLU A 270 -8.13 -32.99 21.90
C GLU A 270 -9.17 -32.30 22.80
N ILE A 271 -9.48 -32.90 23.95
CA ILE A 271 -10.39 -32.31 24.93
C ILE A 271 -9.70 -31.13 25.62
N LEU A 272 -8.43 -31.29 26.02
CA LEU A 272 -7.64 -30.22 26.64
C LEU A 272 -7.50 -29.01 25.72
N GLU A 273 -7.27 -29.21 24.42
CA GLU A 273 -7.14 -28.13 23.44
C GLU A 273 -8.40 -27.23 23.42
N LYS A 274 -9.60 -27.82 23.55
CA LYS A 274 -10.88 -27.09 23.57
C LYS A 274 -11.22 -26.46 24.93
N VAL A 275 -10.83 -27.10 26.03
CA VAL A 275 -11.25 -26.64 27.39
C VAL A 275 -10.19 -25.82 28.11
N LEU A 276 -8.97 -25.72 27.60
CA LEU A 276 -7.91 -24.93 28.23
C LEU A 276 -8.17 -23.43 28.12
N TRP A 277 -8.78 -22.97 27.02
CA TRP A 277 -9.18 -21.58 26.79
C TRP A 277 -10.70 -21.43 26.97
N GLY A 278 -11.16 -20.29 27.48
CA GLY A 278 -12.58 -20.03 27.75
C GLY A 278 -13.02 -20.28 29.20
N ASP A 279 -14.33 -20.31 29.41
CA ASP A 279 -14.97 -20.38 30.74
C ASP A 279 -15.05 -21.82 31.30
N TYR A 280 -13.89 -22.47 31.33
CA TYR A 280 -13.71 -23.80 31.91
C TYR A 280 -12.83 -23.74 33.15
N TYR A 281 -13.17 -24.57 34.12
CA TYR A 281 -12.57 -24.54 35.46
C TYR A 281 -12.12 -25.94 35.84
N LEU A 282 -10.95 -26.04 36.49
CA LEU A 282 -10.44 -27.31 36.99
C LEU A 282 -10.71 -27.43 38.49
N ASP A 283 -11.42 -28.47 38.91
CA ASP A 283 -11.53 -28.76 40.34
C ASP A 283 -10.24 -29.46 40.82
N PRO A 284 -9.44 -28.83 41.71
CA PRO A 284 -8.15 -29.37 42.13
C PRO A 284 -8.27 -30.70 42.90
N LYS A 285 -9.45 -31.00 43.49
CA LYS A 285 -9.67 -32.24 44.23
C LYS A 285 -10.04 -33.40 43.32
N THR A 286 -10.92 -33.16 42.35
CA THR A 286 -11.47 -34.21 41.49
C THR A 286 -10.75 -34.33 40.14
N LYS A 287 -9.90 -33.35 39.79
CA LYS A 287 -9.22 -33.22 38.49
C LYS A 287 -10.20 -33.25 37.30
N ARG A 288 -11.47 -32.89 37.54
CA ARG A 288 -12.50 -32.83 36.51
C ARG A 288 -12.63 -31.40 35.99
N VAL A 289 -12.91 -31.31 34.70
CA VAL A 289 -13.24 -30.06 34.01
C VAL A 289 -14.70 -29.71 34.27
N LEU A 290 -14.95 -28.50 34.73
CA LEU A 290 -16.26 -27.95 35.03
C LEU A 290 -16.53 -26.77 34.08
N GLY A 291 -17.71 -26.72 33.48
CA GLY A 291 -18.20 -25.53 32.80
C GLY A 291 -18.84 -24.54 33.77
N GLN A 292 -19.08 -23.31 33.30
CA GLN A 292 -19.67 -22.21 34.08
C GLN A 292 -20.97 -22.60 34.83
N LYS A 293 -21.87 -23.36 34.20
CA LYS A 293 -23.14 -23.81 34.81
C LYS A 293 -22.95 -24.71 36.03
N HIS A 294 -21.81 -25.39 36.13
CA HIS A 294 -21.50 -26.34 37.21
C HIS A 294 -20.65 -25.72 38.33
N LEU A 295 -20.37 -24.41 38.28
CA LEU A 295 -19.52 -23.73 39.26
C LEU A 295 -20.13 -23.66 40.67
N LYS A 296 -21.47 -23.76 40.81
CA LYS A 296 -22.21 -23.77 42.10
C LYS A 296 -21.71 -22.72 43.12
N GLY A 297 -21.31 -21.52 42.67
CA GLY A 297 -20.80 -20.45 43.52
C GLY A 297 -19.37 -20.63 44.08
N ARG A 298 -18.60 -21.62 43.59
CA ARG A 298 -17.18 -21.78 43.95
C ARG A 298 -16.34 -20.75 43.19
N ALA A 299 -15.51 -19.99 43.91
CA ALA A 299 -14.54 -19.06 43.32
C ALA A 299 -13.32 -19.81 42.78
N LEU A 300 -13.51 -20.56 41.68
CA LEU A 300 -12.42 -21.19 40.95
C LEU A 300 -11.90 -20.23 39.87
N LYS A 301 -10.59 -20.21 39.67
CA LYS A 301 -9.99 -19.49 38.54
C LYS A 301 -10.22 -20.28 37.24
N PRO A 302 -10.32 -19.60 36.08
CA PRO A 302 -10.31 -20.27 34.78
C PRO A 302 -9.08 -21.17 34.63
N MET A 303 -9.23 -22.27 33.89
CA MET A 303 -8.18 -23.27 33.73
C MET A 303 -6.92 -22.69 33.07
N PHE A 304 -7.09 -21.80 32.09
CA PHE A 304 -6.00 -21.05 31.47
C PHE A 304 -5.17 -20.27 32.50
N VAL A 305 -5.85 -19.51 33.37
CA VAL A 305 -5.20 -18.69 34.39
C VAL A 305 -4.44 -19.57 35.39
N GLN A 306 -5.09 -20.64 35.87
CA GLN A 306 -4.53 -21.52 36.89
C GLN A 306 -3.33 -22.33 36.41
N LEU A 307 -3.35 -22.83 35.17
CA LEU A 307 -2.32 -23.73 34.66
C LEU A 307 -1.23 -22.97 33.89
N VAL A 308 -1.62 -22.01 33.04
CA VAL A 308 -0.70 -21.32 32.12
C VAL A 308 -0.19 -20.02 32.73
N LEU A 309 -1.07 -19.05 32.99
CA LEU A 309 -0.65 -17.70 33.37
C LEU A 309 -0.03 -17.63 34.77
N ASP A 310 -0.59 -18.32 35.77
CA ASP A 310 -0.01 -18.38 37.11
C ASP A 310 1.44 -18.93 37.07
N SER A 311 1.73 -19.89 36.17
CA SER A 311 3.08 -20.44 35.98
C SER A 311 4.05 -19.43 35.37
N ILE A 312 3.59 -18.64 34.39
CA ILE A 312 4.38 -17.60 33.72
C ILE A 312 4.66 -16.44 34.70
N TRP A 313 3.64 -15.95 35.41
CA TRP A 313 3.79 -14.90 36.41
C TRP A 313 4.74 -15.32 37.54
N ALA A 314 4.63 -16.57 38.02
CA ALA A 314 5.56 -17.12 39.00
C ALA A 314 7.01 -17.16 38.48
N ALA A 315 7.23 -17.41 37.18
CA ALA A 315 8.56 -17.36 36.58
C ALA A 315 9.13 -15.92 36.54
N TYR A 316 8.31 -14.91 36.23
CA TYR A 316 8.72 -13.51 36.31
C TYR A 316 8.98 -13.06 37.75
N GLU A 317 8.17 -13.50 38.71
CA GLU A 317 8.38 -13.21 40.13
C GLU A 317 9.67 -13.87 40.66
N ALA A 318 9.92 -15.13 40.31
CA ALA A 318 11.13 -15.85 40.72
C ALA A 318 12.42 -15.24 40.17
N THR A 319 12.38 -14.60 38.99
CA THR A 319 13.57 -14.07 38.31
C THR A 319 13.77 -12.57 38.51
N THR A 320 12.74 -11.77 38.21
CA THR A 320 12.79 -10.30 38.24
C THR A 320 12.01 -9.69 39.40
N GLY A 321 11.32 -10.50 40.21
CA GLY A 321 10.48 -10.03 41.30
C GLY A 321 9.25 -9.25 40.81
N GLY A 322 8.72 -9.58 39.62
CA GLY A 322 7.56 -8.89 39.02
C GLY A 322 7.85 -7.41 38.70
N GLY A 323 9.07 -7.09 38.27
CA GLY A 323 9.51 -5.72 37.96
C GLY A 323 10.16 -4.96 39.12
N SER A 324 10.34 -5.57 40.30
CA SER A 324 11.06 -4.97 41.45
C SER A 324 12.58 -5.12 41.38
N GLY A 325 13.10 -5.88 40.40
CA GLY A 325 14.53 -6.00 40.09
C GLY A 325 15.29 -7.02 40.94
N ARG A 326 14.61 -7.77 41.82
CA ARG A 326 15.21 -8.79 42.68
C ARG A 326 14.33 -10.03 42.74
N GLY A 327 14.77 -11.13 42.13
CA GLY A 327 14.05 -12.41 42.13
C GLY A 327 14.22 -13.23 43.41
N ASP A 328 13.35 -14.22 43.60
CA ASP A 328 13.41 -15.22 44.69
C ASP A 328 14.11 -16.52 44.22
N PRO A 329 15.34 -16.79 44.70
CA PRO A 329 16.09 -18.00 44.33
C PRO A 329 15.39 -19.30 44.76
N ALA A 330 14.66 -19.30 45.87
CA ALA A 330 13.99 -20.49 46.38
C ALA A 330 12.78 -20.87 45.51
N LEU A 331 12.05 -19.87 45.01
CA LEU A 331 10.97 -20.07 44.05
C LEU A 331 11.53 -20.55 42.69
N LEU A 332 12.64 -19.98 42.23
CA LEU A 332 13.31 -20.40 41.00
C LEU A 332 13.76 -21.87 41.04
N GLU A 333 14.31 -22.33 42.18
CA GLU A 333 14.68 -23.73 42.36
C GLU A 333 13.47 -24.68 42.34
N LYS A 334 12.34 -24.26 42.91
CA LYS A 334 11.08 -25.03 42.85
C LYS A 334 10.55 -25.13 41.41
N ILE A 335 10.57 -24.04 40.65
CA ILE A 335 10.09 -23.99 39.26
C ILE A 335 10.99 -24.84 38.35
N THR A 336 12.30 -24.69 38.45
CA THR A 336 13.26 -25.47 37.62
C THR A 336 13.14 -26.97 37.88
N LYS A 337 12.94 -27.40 39.14
CA LYS A 337 12.65 -28.80 39.48
C LYS A 337 11.31 -29.28 38.93
N SER A 338 10.25 -28.47 38.98
CA SER A 338 8.92 -28.87 38.51
C SER A 338 8.81 -28.94 36.98
N LEU A 339 9.58 -28.12 36.27
CA LEU A 339 9.69 -28.10 34.81
C LEU A 339 10.76 -29.05 34.26
N ASN A 340 11.59 -29.64 35.13
CA ASN A 340 12.73 -30.49 34.77
C ASN A 340 13.75 -29.77 33.86
N ILE A 341 14.08 -28.52 34.20
CA ILE A 341 15.01 -27.66 33.44
C ILE A 341 16.29 -27.46 34.26
N ASN A 342 17.45 -27.67 33.64
CA ASN A 342 18.75 -27.46 34.27
C ASN A 342 19.43 -26.19 33.76
N ILE A 343 19.43 -25.12 34.56
CA ILE A 343 20.07 -23.85 34.22
C ILE A 343 21.57 -23.94 34.56
N PRO A 344 22.49 -23.59 33.64
CA PRO A 344 23.91 -23.60 33.91
C PRO A 344 24.31 -22.74 35.13
N PRO A 345 25.20 -23.23 36.03
CA PRO A 345 25.57 -22.51 37.26
C PRO A 345 26.17 -21.12 37.06
N TYR A 346 26.83 -20.88 35.93
CA TYR A 346 27.41 -19.56 35.61
C TYR A 346 26.34 -18.51 35.28
N ILE A 347 25.17 -18.93 34.77
CA ILE A 347 24.03 -18.04 34.50
C ILE A 347 23.31 -17.71 35.80
N LEU A 348 23.12 -18.70 36.68
CA LEU A 348 22.53 -18.50 38.00
C LEU A 348 23.33 -17.53 38.89
N ARG A 349 24.65 -17.46 38.67
CA ARG A 349 25.55 -16.51 39.35
C ARG A 349 25.62 -15.14 38.68
N SER A 350 24.99 -14.96 37.52
CA SER A 350 25.02 -13.69 36.81
C SER A 350 24.25 -12.62 37.60
N ARG A 351 24.74 -11.38 37.57
CA ARG A 351 24.10 -10.26 38.26
C ARG A 351 22.85 -9.74 37.54
N ASP A 352 22.67 -10.10 36.28
CA ASP A 352 21.57 -9.64 35.45
C ASP A 352 20.38 -10.61 35.55
N PRO A 353 19.27 -10.24 36.23
CA PRO A 353 18.11 -11.10 36.36
C PRO A 353 17.41 -11.37 35.02
N LYS A 354 17.54 -10.47 34.03
CA LYS A 354 16.94 -10.66 32.70
C LYS A 354 17.58 -11.83 31.96
N ASN A 355 18.91 -11.97 32.05
CA ASN A 355 19.61 -13.08 31.41
C ASN A 355 19.18 -14.46 31.98
N ILE A 356 18.92 -14.54 33.29
CA ILE A 356 18.37 -15.75 33.92
C ILE A 356 16.97 -16.04 33.39
N MET A 357 16.12 -15.02 33.32
CA MET A 357 14.75 -15.10 32.81
C MET A 357 14.71 -15.56 31.35
N THR A 358 15.43 -14.89 30.44
CA THR A 358 15.53 -15.27 29.02
C THR A 358 16.05 -16.69 28.86
N THR A 359 17.03 -17.12 29.66
CA THR A 359 17.55 -18.50 29.62
C THR A 359 16.48 -19.51 30.05
N LEU A 360 15.79 -19.27 31.17
CA LEU A 360 14.72 -20.12 31.67
C LEU A 360 13.62 -20.29 30.60
N PHE A 361 13.17 -19.18 30.04
CA PHE A 361 12.13 -19.15 29.02
C PHE A 361 12.57 -19.77 27.69
N SER A 362 13.81 -19.57 27.25
CA SER A 362 14.34 -20.19 26.03
C SER A 362 14.41 -21.73 26.11
N MET A 363 14.61 -22.27 27.31
CA MET A 363 14.61 -23.72 27.55
C MET A 363 13.20 -24.28 27.73
N TRP A 364 12.28 -23.48 28.29
CA TRP A 364 10.92 -23.92 28.58
C TRP A 364 9.97 -23.75 27.39
N LEU A 365 9.89 -22.54 26.84
CA LEU A 365 8.93 -22.09 25.83
C LEU A 365 9.66 -21.29 24.73
N PRO A 366 10.53 -21.94 23.92
CA PRO A 366 11.26 -21.25 22.87
C PRO A 366 10.32 -20.64 21.83
N LEU A 367 10.43 -19.33 21.64
CA LEU A 367 9.55 -18.55 20.76
C LEU A 367 9.50 -19.09 19.33
N SER A 368 10.67 -19.36 18.75
CA SER A 368 10.77 -19.82 17.36
C SER A 368 10.04 -21.13 17.12
N THR A 369 10.12 -22.06 18.09
CA THR A 369 9.48 -23.36 17.96
C THR A 369 7.96 -23.22 17.99
N ALA A 370 7.41 -22.35 18.84
CA ALA A 370 5.97 -22.11 18.86
C ALA A 370 5.45 -21.54 17.54
N VAL A 371 6.13 -20.50 17.03
CA VAL A 371 5.72 -19.85 15.78
C VAL A 371 5.84 -20.79 14.57
N LEU A 372 7.00 -21.43 14.38
CA LEU A 372 7.25 -22.28 13.22
C LEU A 372 6.37 -23.54 13.21
N VAL A 373 6.10 -24.14 14.37
CA VAL A 373 5.17 -25.28 14.47
C VAL A 373 3.75 -24.85 14.12
N SER A 374 3.26 -23.72 14.64
CA SER A 374 1.93 -23.20 14.30
C SER A 374 1.79 -22.86 12.82
N VAL A 375 2.82 -22.25 12.22
CA VAL A 375 2.90 -22.00 10.77
C VAL A 375 2.76 -23.28 9.97
N ILE A 376 3.49 -24.33 10.31
CA ILE A 376 3.47 -25.60 9.56
C ILE A 376 2.13 -26.33 9.72
N GLU A 377 1.53 -26.29 10.92
CA GLU A 377 0.29 -27.01 11.22
C GLU A 377 -0.97 -26.29 10.72
N TYR A 378 -1.02 -24.96 10.79
CA TYR A 378 -2.22 -24.19 10.44
C TYR A 378 -2.21 -23.65 9.00
N LEU A 379 -1.05 -23.23 8.48
CA LEU A 379 -0.97 -22.65 7.14
C LEU A 379 -0.91 -23.74 6.05
N PRO A 380 -1.60 -23.51 4.91
CA PRO A 380 -1.59 -24.43 3.78
C PRO A 380 -0.22 -24.50 3.11
N SER A 381 0.03 -25.60 2.40
CA SER A 381 1.14 -25.67 1.44
C SER A 381 0.80 -24.85 0.18
N PRO A 382 1.81 -24.38 -0.58
CA PRO A 382 1.58 -23.64 -1.82
C PRO A 382 0.59 -24.29 -2.80
N PRO A 383 0.58 -25.63 -3.01
CA PRO A 383 -0.43 -26.26 -3.86
C PRO A 383 -1.86 -26.11 -3.34
N ALA A 384 -2.06 -26.28 -2.03
CA ALA A 384 -3.38 -26.13 -1.42
C ALA A 384 -3.83 -24.65 -1.41
N ALA A 385 -2.91 -23.73 -1.10
CA ALA A 385 -3.19 -22.29 -1.08
C ALA A 385 -3.56 -21.78 -2.49
N GLN A 386 -2.80 -22.18 -3.51
CA GLN A 386 -3.02 -21.77 -4.90
C GLN A 386 -4.35 -22.29 -5.44
N ALA A 387 -4.75 -23.52 -5.12
CA ALA A 387 -6.04 -24.08 -5.54
C ALA A 387 -7.22 -23.25 -5.01
N THR A 388 -7.12 -22.69 -3.79
CA THR A 388 -8.16 -21.83 -3.21
C THR A 388 -8.09 -20.38 -3.70
N ARG A 389 -6.89 -19.81 -3.80
CA ARG A 389 -6.67 -18.37 -4.02
C ARG A 389 -6.67 -17.95 -5.49
N LEU A 390 -6.09 -18.78 -6.37
CA LEU A 390 -5.91 -18.39 -7.77
C LEU A 390 -7.21 -18.22 -8.57
N PRO A 391 -8.28 -19.02 -8.37
CA PRO A 391 -9.51 -18.83 -9.13
C PRO A 391 -10.08 -17.41 -9.03
N ALA A 392 -10.09 -16.83 -7.82
CA ALA A 392 -10.52 -15.45 -7.59
C ALA A 392 -9.55 -14.45 -8.27
N LEU A 393 -8.24 -14.60 -8.04
CA LEU A 393 -7.23 -13.71 -8.64
C LEU A 393 -7.22 -13.73 -10.18
N ILE A 394 -7.54 -14.89 -10.79
CA ILE A 394 -7.65 -15.03 -12.24
C ILE A 394 -8.93 -14.35 -12.73
N ALA A 395 -10.05 -14.49 -12.02
CA ALA A 395 -11.31 -13.86 -12.37
C ALA A 395 -11.23 -12.33 -12.32
N ASP A 396 -10.49 -11.79 -11.36
CA ASP A 396 -10.27 -10.34 -11.20
C ASP A 396 -9.23 -9.79 -12.20
N SER A 397 -8.51 -10.67 -12.91
CA SER A 397 -7.48 -10.23 -13.86
C SER A 397 -8.08 -9.57 -15.10
N PRO A 398 -7.46 -8.52 -15.66
CA PRO A 398 -7.93 -7.89 -16.89
C PRO A 398 -8.02 -8.92 -18.03
N GLY A 399 -9.20 -9.05 -18.64
CA GLY A 399 -9.45 -9.99 -19.74
C GLY A 399 -9.45 -11.46 -19.33
N ALA A 400 -9.86 -11.77 -18.10
CA ALA A 400 -9.95 -13.11 -17.52
C ALA A 400 -10.61 -14.17 -18.44
N ASP A 401 -11.63 -13.78 -19.21
CA ASP A 401 -12.37 -14.65 -20.13
C ASP A 401 -11.51 -15.16 -21.31
N PHE A 402 -10.51 -14.39 -21.73
CA PHE A 402 -9.65 -14.68 -22.87
C PHE A 402 -8.35 -15.40 -22.47
N VAL A 403 -8.15 -15.67 -21.18
CA VAL A 403 -6.99 -16.43 -20.69
C VAL A 403 -7.16 -17.92 -21.04
N ASP A 404 -6.11 -18.53 -21.60
CA ASP A 404 -6.12 -19.93 -22.04
C ASP A 404 -6.38 -20.87 -20.86
N GLN A 405 -7.30 -21.82 -21.05
CA GLN A 405 -7.64 -22.82 -20.05
C GLN A 405 -6.41 -23.63 -19.61
N LYS A 406 -5.44 -23.87 -20.49
CA LYS A 406 -4.20 -24.56 -20.12
C LYS A 406 -3.39 -23.80 -19.07
N VAL A 407 -3.33 -22.47 -19.17
CA VAL A 407 -2.63 -21.61 -18.21
C VAL A 407 -3.37 -21.60 -16.88
N LYS A 408 -4.71 -21.45 -16.92
CA LYS A 408 -5.56 -21.53 -15.72
C LYS A 408 -5.36 -22.85 -15.00
N ASP A 409 -5.47 -23.97 -15.72
CA ASP A 409 -5.33 -25.31 -15.17
C ASP A 409 -3.92 -25.54 -14.62
N ALA A 410 -2.88 -25.10 -15.32
CA ALA A 410 -1.50 -25.26 -14.87
C ALA A 410 -1.23 -24.54 -13.55
N MET A 411 -1.78 -23.34 -13.38
CA MET A 411 -1.65 -22.57 -12.15
C MET A 411 -2.51 -23.14 -11.01
N ILE A 412 -3.79 -23.46 -11.26
CA ILE A 412 -4.73 -23.96 -10.24
C ILE A 412 -4.33 -25.36 -9.76
N SER A 413 -3.94 -26.26 -10.67
CA SER A 413 -3.57 -27.65 -10.34
C SER A 413 -2.11 -27.84 -9.93
N PHE A 414 -1.34 -26.75 -9.78
CA PHE A 414 0.07 -26.77 -9.38
C PHE A 414 0.95 -27.67 -10.26
N LYS A 415 0.91 -27.47 -11.58
CA LYS A 415 1.73 -28.28 -12.49
C LYS A 415 3.19 -27.82 -12.47
N THR A 416 4.12 -28.76 -12.32
CA THR A 416 5.56 -28.50 -12.17
C THR A 416 6.42 -29.00 -13.33
N GLU A 417 5.82 -29.70 -14.29
CA GLU A 417 6.55 -30.30 -15.40
C GLU A 417 7.14 -29.24 -16.35
N PRO A 418 8.35 -29.44 -16.93
CA PRO A 418 8.98 -28.47 -17.82
C PRO A 418 8.22 -28.16 -19.12
N LYS A 419 7.25 -29.00 -19.50
CA LYS A 419 6.43 -28.82 -20.71
C LYS A 419 5.19 -27.96 -20.48
N GLU A 420 4.81 -27.77 -19.23
CA GLU A 420 3.63 -27.00 -18.85
C GLU A 420 3.96 -25.50 -18.87
N PRO A 421 2.96 -24.62 -19.08
CA PRO A 421 3.21 -23.20 -19.20
C PRO A 421 3.81 -22.65 -17.91
N VAL A 422 4.90 -21.90 -18.05
CA VAL A 422 5.61 -21.27 -16.94
C VAL A 422 4.96 -19.92 -16.67
N VAL A 423 4.47 -19.73 -15.45
CA VAL A 423 3.90 -18.44 -15.01
C VAL A 423 4.59 -18.01 -13.72
N ALA A 424 5.26 -16.86 -13.75
CA ALA A 424 5.84 -16.22 -12.58
C ALA A 424 5.27 -14.82 -12.39
N TYR A 425 5.21 -14.35 -11.16
CA TYR A 425 4.84 -12.98 -10.84
C TYR A 425 6.03 -12.27 -10.18
N VAL A 426 6.43 -11.14 -10.74
CA VAL A 426 7.45 -10.24 -10.20
C VAL A 426 6.72 -9.13 -9.45
N SER A 427 6.90 -9.08 -8.13
CA SER A 427 6.18 -8.12 -7.27
C SER A 427 6.92 -6.79 -7.11
N LYS A 428 8.25 -6.80 -7.18
CA LYS A 428 9.08 -5.59 -7.19
C LYS A 428 10.44 -5.87 -7.84
N MET A 429 11.10 -4.83 -8.34
CA MET A 429 12.53 -4.86 -8.62
C MET A 429 13.27 -4.32 -7.41
N VAL A 430 14.41 -4.92 -7.05
CA VAL A 430 15.25 -4.47 -5.95
C VAL A 430 16.64 -4.17 -6.51
N ALA A 431 17.15 -2.98 -6.21
CA ALA A 431 18.51 -2.62 -6.52
C ALA A 431 19.47 -3.23 -5.49
N ILE A 432 20.44 -4.01 -5.97
CA ILE A 432 21.42 -4.70 -5.14
C ILE A 432 22.83 -4.33 -5.64
N PRO A 433 23.73 -3.91 -4.75
CA PRO A 433 25.10 -3.58 -5.12
C PRO A 433 25.85 -4.82 -5.62
N GLY A 434 26.74 -4.63 -6.61
CA GLY A 434 27.52 -5.71 -7.22
C GLY A 434 28.40 -6.49 -6.23
N SER A 435 28.79 -5.89 -5.09
CA SER A 435 29.50 -6.57 -4.00
C SER A 435 28.67 -7.63 -3.25
N GLU A 436 27.34 -7.49 -3.22
CA GLU A 436 26.43 -8.44 -2.59
C GLU A 436 26.06 -9.60 -3.52
N LEU A 437 26.26 -9.45 -4.83
CA LEU A 437 26.12 -10.51 -5.81
C LEU A 437 27.25 -11.54 -5.70
N SER A 438 26.91 -12.78 -5.38
CA SER A 438 27.89 -13.88 -5.32
C SER A 438 28.50 -14.24 -6.69
N SER A 439 27.84 -13.88 -7.81
CA SER A 439 28.36 -14.05 -9.17
C SER A 439 29.60 -13.20 -9.45
N SER A 440 29.71 -12.00 -8.84
CA SER A 440 30.90 -11.14 -8.90
C SER A 440 32.07 -11.72 -8.10
N LYS A 441 31.79 -12.34 -6.95
CA LYS A 441 32.80 -13.03 -6.12
C LYS A 441 33.48 -14.20 -6.84
N LYS A 442 32.78 -14.88 -7.75
CA LYS A 442 33.38 -15.93 -8.61
C LYS A 442 34.25 -15.37 -9.74
N ARG A 443 33.97 -14.17 -10.25
CA ARG A 443 34.77 -13.52 -11.30
C ARG A 443 36.06 -12.87 -10.76
N SER A 444 36.08 -12.38 -9.51
CA SER A 444 37.27 -11.71 -8.95
C SER A 444 38.35 -12.66 -8.42
N GLY A 445 38.08 -13.97 -8.30
CA GLY A 445 39.09 -14.99 -8.00
C GLY A 445 39.82 -14.84 -6.65
N THR A 446 39.42 -13.92 -5.76
CA THR A 446 40.23 -13.59 -4.56
C THR A 446 39.52 -13.61 -3.21
N THR A 447 38.23 -13.97 -3.12
CA THR A 447 37.57 -14.09 -1.80
C THR A 447 36.74 -15.37 -1.70
N MET A 448 37.25 -16.32 -0.92
CA MET A 448 36.59 -17.58 -0.55
C MET A 448 35.21 -17.31 0.06
N SER A 449 34.23 -18.20 -0.18
CA SER A 449 32.90 -18.12 0.47
C SER A 449 33.04 -18.12 1.99
N ALA A 450 32.14 -17.45 2.73
CA ALA A 450 32.16 -17.44 4.20
C ALA A 450 32.05 -18.86 4.79
N ASP A 451 31.35 -19.75 4.11
CA ASP A 451 31.20 -21.16 4.50
C ASP A 451 32.45 -21.98 4.17
N GLU A 452 33.09 -21.71 3.02
CA GLU A 452 34.40 -22.29 2.70
C GLU A 452 35.49 -21.79 3.66
N ALA A 453 35.50 -20.51 4.00
CA ALA A 453 36.44 -19.92 4.96
C ALA A 453 36.23 -20.50 6.37
N ARG A 454 34.98 -20.76 6.77
CA ARG A 454 34.65 -21.41 8.06
C ARG A 454 34.95 -22.90 8.05
N GLU A 455 34.70 -23.62 6.96
CA GLU A 455 35.10 -25.02 6.82
C GLU A 455 36.63 -25.18 6.77
N ILE A 456 37.33 -24.27 6.09
CA ILE A 456 38.79 -24.23 6.08
C ILE A 456 39.31 -23.86 7.47
N ALA A 457 38.67 -22.94 8.19
CA ALA A 457 39.01 -22.63 9.58
C ALA A 457 38.70 -23.81 10.52
N ARG A 458 37.63 -24.56 10.29
CA ARG A 458 37.27 -25.78 11.03
C ARG A 458 38.30 -26.88 10.76
N LYS A 459 38.60 -27.17 9.48
CA LYS A 459 39.62 -28.13 9.06
C LYS A 459 41.02 -27.73 9.56
N LYS A 460 41.39 -26.44 9.49
CA LYS A 460 42.64 -25.94 10.08
C LYS A 460 42.66 -26.07 11.60
N ARG A 461 41.55 -25.81 12.30
CA ARG A 461 41.46 -26.03 13.76
C ARG A 461 41.53 -27.51 14.12
N GLU A 462 40.92 -28.38 13.33
CA GLU A 462 40.99 -29.83 13.47
C GLU A 462 42.41 -30.33 13.19
N GLU A 463 43.09 -29.85 12.15
CA GLU A 463 44.51 -30.14 11.86
C GLU A 463 45.43 -29.59 12.95
N ILE A 464 45.23 -28.37 13.44
CA ILE A 464 46.00 -27.80 14.55
C ILE A 464 45.77 -28.60 15.83
N ALA A 465 44.53 -29.02 16.11
CA ALA A 465 44.22 -29.88 17.25
C ALA A 465 44.82 -31.29 17.09
N LYS A 466 44.87 -31.83 15.87
CA LYS A 466 45.53 -33.11 15.55
C LYS A 466 47.05 -33.01 15.67
N MET A 467 47.66 -31.93 15.19
CA MET A 467 49.08 -31.62 15.35
C MET A 467 49.44 -31.35 16.83
N GLN A 468 48.56 -30.73 17.61
CA GLN A 468 48.72 -30.57 19.06
C GLN A 468 48.60 -31.90 19.81
N ALA A 469 47.72 -32.79 19.36
CA ALA A 469 47.61 -34.15 19.91
C ALA A 469 48.82 -35.04 19.54
N GLU A 470 49.36 -34.89 18.34
CA GLU A 470 50.56 -35.62 17.86
C GLU A 470 51.87 -35.05 18.44
N ALA A 471 51.90 -33.78 18.85
CA ALA A 471 53.06 -33.14 19.49
C ALA A 471 53.14 -33.33 21.01
N GLY A 472 52.34 -34.23 21.58
CA GLY A 472 52.36 -34.60 23.00
C GLY A 472 53.63 -35.36 23.40
N GLY A 473 54.78 -34.67 23.41
CA GLY A 473 56.04 -35.30 23.77
C GLY A 473 57.30 -34.47 23.54
N GLN A 474 57.35 -33.19 23.92
CA GLN A 474 58.59 -32.49 24.31
C GLN A 474 58.28 -31.08 24.84
N GLN A 475 58.55 -30.87 26.13
CA GLN A 475 58.48 -29.57 26.80
C GLN A 475 59.76 -28.77 26.55
N GLN A 476 59.74 -27.83 25.62
CA GLN A 476 60.50 -26.57 25.69
C GLN A 476 60.08 -25.63 24.54
N ASP A 477 59.99 -24.33 24.87
CA ASP A 477 59.74 -23.17 24.00
C ASP A 477 58.29 -22.82 23.61
N ASP A 478 57.49 -22.45 24.62
CA ASP A 478 56.20 -21.77 24.44
C ASP A 478 56.34 -20.28 24.03
N PHE A 479 57.42 -19.60 24.42
CA PHE A 479 57.54 -18.14 24.22
C PHE A 479 57.88 -17.75 22.77
N SER A 480 58.72 -18.55 22.09
CA SER A 480 59.10 -18.31 20.69
C SER A 480 57.98 -18.63 19.69
N ARG A 481 57.04 -19.51 20.05
CA ARG A 481 55.90 -19.87 19.20
C ARG A 481 54.83 -18.79 19.19
N VAL A 482 54.55 -18.19 20.35
CA VAL A 482 53.57 -17.10 20.48
C VAL A 482 54.02 -15.85 19.73
N THR A 483 55.31 -15.52 19.74
CA THR A 483 55.86 -14.40 18.97
C THR A 483 55.80 -14.63 17.46
N SER A 484 56.15 -15.84 16.98
CA SER A 484 56.06 -16.16 15.54
C SER A 484 54.61 -16.23 15.01
N ALA A 485 53.65 -16.59 15.87
CA ALA A 485 52.23 -16.58 15.55
C ALA A 485 51.66 -15.15 15.52
N LEU A 486 52.16 -14.25 16.38
CA LEU A 486 51.81 -12.83 16.36
C LEU A 486 52.43 -12.09 15.15
N GLU A 487 53.66 -12.42 14.76
CA GLU A 487 54.31 -11.77 13.61
C GLU A 487 53.63 -12.10 12.27
N ARG A 488 52.99 -13.28 12.14
CA ARG A 488 52.22 -13.64 10.94
C ARG A 488 50.82 -13.00 10.87
N THR A 489 50.36 -12.37 11.94
CA THR A 489 49.09 -11.61 11.96
C THR A 489 49.26 -10.11 11.66
N TYR A 490 50.50 -9.60 11.57
CA TYR A 490 50.77 -8.15 11.51
C TYR A 490 51.66 -7.69 10.35
N LEU A 491 51.61 -8.36 9.19
CA LEU A 491 52.35 -7.94 7.98
C LEU A 491 51.48 -8.03 6.73
N ASP A 492 50.65 -7.00 6.53
CA ASP A 492 50.50 -6.18 5.30
C ASP A 492 49.18 -5.40 5.41
N ASP A 493 49.23 -4.26 6.12
CA ASP A 493 48.19 -3.22 6.06
C ASP A 493 48.91 -1.86 6.13
N ALA A 494 49.75 -1.59 5.13
CA ALA A 494 49.94 -0.22 4.71
C ALA A 494 48.62 0.17 4.02
N PRO A 495 47.96 1.29 4.37
CA PRO A 495 46.77 1.72 3.67
C PRO A 495 47.21 2.15 2.28
N ALA A 496 47.18 1.21 1.33
CA ALA A 496 47.03 1.56 -0.07
C ALA A 496 45.75 2.39 -0.13
N GLU A 497 45.83 3.58 -0.72
CA GLU A 497 44.65 4.35 -1.10
C GLU A 497 43.75 3.38 -1.88
N LEU A 498 42.71 2.88 -1.21
CA LEU A 498 41.70 2.05 -1.82
C LEU A 498 40.98 3.00 -2.78
N GLU A 499 41.37 2.99 -4.05
CA GLU A 499 40.52 3.49 -5.12
C GLU A 499 39.14 2.86 -4.89
N GLU A 500 38.15 3.69 -4.53
CA GLU A 500 36.77 3.27 -4.38
C GLU A 500 36.34 2.68 -5.73
N LYS A 501 36.41 1.36 -5.86
CA LYS A 501 35.86 0.68 -7.03
C LYS A 501 34.38 1.03 -7.09
N GLU A 502 33.96 1.65 -8.18
CA GLU A 502 32.54 1.88 -8.44
C GLU A 502 31.81 0.55 -8.35
N ASP A 503 30.93 0.42 -7.35
CA ASP A 503 30.05 -0.73 -7.20
C ASP A 503 28.72 -0.39 -7.88
N PRO A 504 28.45 -0.93 -9.09
CA PRO A 504 27.22 -0.65 -9.81
C PRO A 504 26.04 -1.41 -9.18
N GLU A 505 24.91 -0.72 -9.08
CA GLU A 505 23.64 -1.29 -8.65
C GLU A 505 23.05 -2.17 -9.77
N HIS A 506 22.65 -3.39 -9.42
CA HIS A 506 21.99 -4.32 -10.33
C HIS A 506 20.55 -4.54 -9.88
N LEU A 507 19.61 -4.44 -10.83
CA LEU A 507 18.20 -4.66 -10.56
C LEU A 507 17.86 -6.15 -10.62
N ILE A 508 17.37 -6.69 -9.51
CA ILE A 508 16.90 -8.07 -9.38
C ILE A 508 15.40 -8.05 -9.13
N GLY A 509 14.65 -8.80 -9.95
CA GLY A 509 13.22 -9.00 -9.73
C GLY A 509 12.98 -9.92 -8.55
N PHE A 510 12.10 -9.52 -7.64
CA PHE A 510 11.62 -10.36 -6.55
C PHE A 510 10.33 -11.04 -7.00
N ALA A 511 10.35 -12.38 -7.09
CA ALA A 511 9.32 -13.12 -7.81
C ALA A 511 8.88 -14.40 -7.11
N ARG A 512 7.69 -14.88 -7.49
CA ARG A 512 7.19 -16.22 -7.16
C ARG A 512 6.77 -16.96 -8.41
N LEU A 513 7.11 -18.24 -8.49
CA LEU A 513 6.68 -19.11 -9.59
C LEU A 513 5.36 -19.80 -9.21
N TYR A 514 4.34 -19.68 -10.07
CA TYR A 514 3.03 -20.31 -9.86
C TYR A 514 2.88 -21.64 -10.61
N SER A 515 3.48 -21.77 -11.79
CA SER A 515 3.46 -23.00 -12.58
C SER A 515 4.77 -23.24 -13.33
N GLY A 516 5.06 -24.52 -13.59
CA GLY A 516 6.24 -24.98 -14.32
C GLY A 516 7.53 -24.98 -13.52
N THR A 517 8.65 -25.00 -14.23
CA THR A 517 10.01 -24.88 -13.68
C THR A 517 10.79 -23.90 -14.56
N LEU A 518 11.45 -22.92 -13.95
CA LEU A 518 12.24 -21.91 -14.64
C LEU A 518 13.73 -22.19 -14.45
N SER A 519 14.52 -22.17 -15.52
CA SER A 519 15.97 -22.39 -15.50
C SER A 519 16.73 -21.18 -16.06
N VAL A 520 18.00 -21.05 -15.66
CA VAL A 520 18.88 -20.03 -16.21
C VAL A 520 19.07 -20.27 -17.72
N GLY A 521 18.86 -19.22 -18.53
CA GLY A 521 18.91 -19.27 -19.99
C GLY A 521 17.55 -19.41 -20.69
N ASP A 522 16.47 -19.67 -19.94
CA ASP A 522 15.13 -19.76 -20.52
C ASP A 522 14.65 -18.40 -21.04
N SER A 523 13.88 -18.41 -22.14
CA SER A 523 13.21 -17.21 -22.66
C SER A 523 11.76 -17.14 -22.21
N VAL A 524 11.37 -16.02 -21.59
CA VAL A 524 10.00 -15.74 -21.12
C VAL A 524 9.51 -14.40 -21.65
N TYR A 525 8.19 -14.27 -21.81
CA TYR A 525 7.54 -13.01 -22.15
C TYR A 525 7.28 -12.20 -20.87
N VAL A 526 7.63 -10.92 -20.90
CA VAL A 526 7.32 -9.95 -19.86
C VAL A 526 6.00 -9.27 -20.19
N ILE A 527 4.97 -9.60 -19.44
CA ILE A 527 3.62 -9.05 -19.57
C ILE A 527 3.53 -7.78 -18.73
N ALA A 528 3.27 -6.65 -19.41
CA ALA A 528 3.15 -5.34 -18.78
C ALA A 528 1.78 -5.15 -18.08
N PRO A 529 1.66 -4.26 -17.07
CA PRO A 529 0.41 -4.04 -16.34
C PRO A 529 -0.79 -3.64 -17.20
N LYS A 530 -0.57 -2.97 -18.34
CA LYS A 530 -1.63 -2.55 -19.28
C LYS A 530 -2.04 -3.64 -20.29
N PHE A 531 -1.43 -4.82 -20.23
CA PHE A 531 -1.72 -5.91 -21.15
C PHE A 531 -3.15 -6.43 -20.96
N ASN A 532 -3.86 -6.66 -22.07
CA ASN A 532 -5.14 -7.34 -22.07
C ASN A 532 -5.03 -8.60 -22.95
N PRO A 533 -5.33 -9.80 -22.43
CA PRO A 533 -5.32 -11.05 -23.19
C PRO A 533 -6.20 -11.05 -24.45
N GLU A 534 -7.25 -10.21 -24.51
CA GLU A 534 -8.10 -10.05 -25.69
C GLU A 534 -7.33 -9.52 -26.92
N ASN A 535 -6.36 -8.63 -26.69
CA ASN A 535 -5.55 -8.01 -27.74
C ASN A 535 -4.04 -8.16 -27.40
N PRO A 536 -3.45 -9.36 -27.59
CA PRO A 536 -2.09 -9.65 -27.14
C PRO A 536 -0.98 -8.78 -27.77
N HIS A 537 -1.24 -8.25 -28.97
CA HIS A 537 -0.29 -7.40 -29.72
C HIS A 537 -0.61 -5.90 -29.61
N ALA A 538 -1.48 -5.49 -28.69
CA ALA A 538 -1.74 -4.08 -28.43
C ALA A 538 -0.47 -3.40 -27.88
N SER A 539 -0.22 -2.16 -28.29
CA SER A 539 0.92 -1.37 -27.80
C SER A 539 0.69 -0.95 -26.34
N PRO A 540 1.67 -1.15 -25.42
CA PRO A 540 3.01 -1.68 -25.64
C PRO A 540 3.04 -3.23 -25.74
N GLU A 541 3.67 -3.74 -26.81
CA GLU A 541 3.78 -5.19 -27.05
C GLU A 541 4.70 -5.86 -26.00
N PRO A 542 4.28 -7.01 -25.43
CA PRO A 542 5.11 -7.76 -24.49
C PRO A 542 6.44 -8.21 -25.09
N GLN A 543 7.52 -8.01 -24.34
CA GLN A 543 8.88 -8.31 -24.79
C GLN A 543 9.33 -9.69 -24.34
N LYS A 544 10.03 -10.40 -25.21
CA LYS A 544 10.66 -11.69 -24.87
C LYS A 544 12.06 -11.44 -24.31
N VAL A 545 12.30 -11.92 -23.10
CA VAL A 545 13.54 -11.70 -22.33
C VAL A 545 14.13 -13.04 -21.92
N THR A 546 15.46 -13.13 -21.93
CA THR A 546 16.21 -14.30 -21.46
C THR A 546 16.60 -14.15 -20.00
N VAL A 547 16.31 -15.17 -19.19
CA VAL A 547 16.69 -15.20 -17.78
C VAL A 547 18.20 -15.39 -17.64
N THR A 548 18.87 -14.44 -16.98
CA THR A 548 20.34 -14.44 -16.85
C THR A 548 20.82 -15.15 -15.61
N ASP A 549 20.16 -14.92 -14.47
CA ASP A 549 20.52 -15.48 -13.18
C ASP A 549 19.26 -15.73 -12.34
N LEU A 550 19.32 -16.74 -11.47
CA LEU A 550 18.28 -17.03 -10.48
C LEU A 550 18.93 -17.07 -9.10
N TYR A 551 18.24 -16.58 -8.07
CA TYR A 551 18.79 -16.43 -6.73
C TYR A 551 17.85 -16.96 -5.63
N LEU A 552 18.42 -17.62 -4.64
CA LEU A 552 17.81 -17.89 -3.33
C LEU A 552 18.09 -16.71 -2.41
N LEU A 553 17.04 -16.28 -1.71
CA LEU A 553 17.05 -15.07 -0.90
C LEU A 553 17.36 -15.44 0.55
N MET A 554 18.52 -14.99 1.05
CA MET A 554 19.02 -15.27 2.39
C MET A 554 19.13 -13.98 3.25
N GLY A 555 18.22 -13.03 3.01
CA GLY A 555 18.27 -11.69 3.60
C GLY A 555 19.31 -10.82 2.89
N ARG A 556 20.50 -10.69 3.48
CA ARG A 556 21.59 -9.82 2.98
C ARG A 556 22.44 -10.45 1.86
N SER A 557 22.28 -11.75 1.61
CA SER A 557 23.06 -12.46 0.60
C SER A 557 22.15 -13.18 -0.40
N LEU A 558 22.66 -13.31 -1.62
CA LEU A 558 22.00 -13.99 -2.72
C LEU A 558 22.80 -15.20 -3.17
N GLU A 559 22.19 -16.37 -2.97
CA GLU A 559 22.80 -17.64 -3.38
C GLU A 559 22.32 -18.01 -4.79
N PRO A 560 23.22 -18.32 -5.74
CA PRO A 560 22.84 -18.53 -7.12
C PRO A 560 22.17 -19.91 -7.30
N LEU A 561 21.08 -19.96 -8.04
CA LEU A 561 20.31 -21.14 -8.39
C LEU A 561 20.41 -21.42 -9.89
N GLN A 562 20.33 -22.70 -10.28
CA GLN A 562 20.28 -23.11 -11.68
C GLN A 562 18.86 -23.24 -12.21
N SER A 563 17.93 -23.65 -11.34
CA SER A 563 16.53 -23.89 -11.66
C SER A 563 15.65 -23.68 -10.44
N VAL A 564 14.44 -23.15 -10.62
CA VAL A 564 13.45 -22.92 -9.57
C VAL A 564 12.12 -23.59 -9.94
N PRO A 565 11.56 -24.48 -9.09
CA PRO A 565 10.25 -25.08 -9.30
C PRO A 565 9.10 -24.19 -8.81
N ALA A 566 7.87 -24.50 -9.21
CA ALA A 566 6.68 -23.78 -8.77
C ALA A 566 6.52 -23.77 -7.23
N GLY A 567 5.91 -22.71 -6.71
CA GLY A 567 5.63 -22.47 -5.29
C GLY A 567 6.75 -21.79 -4.51
N VAL A 568 7.93 -21.63 -5.10
CA VAL A 568 9.10 -21.01 -4.46
C VAL A 568 9.14 -19.50 -4.74
N VAL A 569 9.55 -18.74 -3.74
CA VAL A 569 9.89 -17.32 -3.85
C VAL A 569 11.40 -17.20 -4.15
N PHE A 570 11.77 -16.44 -5.17
CA PHE A 570 13.13 -16.36 -5.70
C PHE A 570 13.47 -14.97 -6.27
N GLY A 571 14.76 -14.69 -6.43
CA GLY A 571 15.26 -13.53 -7.16
C GLY A 571 15.56 -13.88 -8.61
N ILE A 572 15.24 -12.99 -9.55
CA ILE A 572 15.47 -13.17 -10.99
C ILE A 572 16.27 -12.00 -11.59
N GLY A 573 17.35 -12.33 -12.29
CA GLY A 573 18.19 -11.40 -13.03
C GLY A 573 17.83 -11.32 -14.51
N GLY A 574 18.17 -10.20 -15.15
CA GLY A 574 18.01 -9.99 -16.60
C GLY A 574 16.71 -9.29 -17.01
N LEU A 575 15.90 -8.85 -16.04
CA LEU A 575 14.64 -8.12 -16.29
C LEU A 575 14.79 -6.59 -16.30
N ALA A 576 16.00 -6.08 -16.03
CA ALA A 576 16.29 -4.66 -15.94
C ALA A 576 15.91 -3.94 -17.25
N GLY A 577 15.11 -2.88 -17.16
CA GLY A 577 14.62 -2.12 -18.31
C GLY A 577 13.44 -2.75 -19.07
N HIS A 578 13.04 -3.99 -18.75
CA HIS A 578 11.89 -4.66 -19.37
C HIS A 578 10.66 -4.67 -18.46
N VAL A 579 10.87 -4.75 -17.14
CA VAL A 579 9.84 -4.60 -16.13
C VAL A 579 9.91 -3.19 -15.56
N LEU A 580 8.77 -2.50 -15.50
CA LEU A 580 8.69 -1.19 -14.85
C LEU A 580 8.74 -1.34 -13.32
N LYS A 581 7.66 -1.83 -12.71
CA LYS A 581 7.53 -1.99 -11.25
C LYS A 581 7.15 -3.42 -10.89
N THR A 582 6.04 -3.86 -11.46
CA THR A 582 5.50 -5.21 -11.37
C THR A 582 5.38 -5.80 -12.77
N GLY A 583 5.40 -7.12 -12.86
CA GLY A 583 5.28 -7.80 -14.15
C GLY A 583 4.87 -9.25 -13.98
N THR A 584 4.13 -9.76 -14.96
CA THR A 584 3.88 -11.21 -15.04
C THR A 584 4.81 -11.80 -16.10
N LEU A 585 5.48 -12.90 -15.77
CA LEU A 585 6.32 -13.64 -16.71
C LEU A 585 5.55 -14.85 -17.19
N CYS A 586 5.45 -15.03 -18.51
CA CYS A 586 4.76 -16.16 -19.10
C CYS A 586 5.61 -16.82 -20.19
N SER A 587 5.56 -18.14 -20.33
CA SER A 587 6.22 -18.84 -21.44
C SER A 587 5.52 -18.61 -22.79
N GLN A 588 4.23 -18.28 -22.78
CA GLN A 588 3.41 -18.01 -23.97
C GLN A 588 2.79 -16.61 -23.92
N LEU A 589 2.56 -16.01 -25.09
CA LEU A 589 1.95 -14.69 -25.22
C LEU A 589 0.42 -14.77 -25.37
N GLU A 590 -0.05 -15.60 -26.30
CA GLU A 590 -1.48 -15.82 -26.54
C GLU A 590 -2.14 -16.49 -25.32
N GLY A 591 -3.28 -15.93 -24.89
CA GLY A 591 -4.01 -16.42 -23.72
C GLY A 591 -3.21 -16.36 -22.41
N SER A 592 -2.17 -15.52 -22.34
CA SER A 592 -1.42 -15.27 -21.11
C SER A 592 -2.24 -14.50 -20.08
N ILE A 593 -1.81 -14.54 -18.82
CA ILE A 593 -2.50 -13.85 -17.72
C ILE A 593 -1.76 -12.57 -17.31
N ASN A 594 -2.52 -11.54 -16.97
CA ASN A 594 -1.99 -10.31 -16.38
C ASN A 594 -2.29 -10.24 -14.87
N LEU A 595 -1.33 -10.68 -14.05
CA LEU A 595 -1.39 -10.51 -12.59
C LEU A 595 -0.86 -9.13 -12.14
N ALA A 596 -0.20 -8.38 -13.03
CA ALA A 596 0.43 -7.11 -12.71
C ALA A 596 -0.55 -5.93 -12.69
N GLY A 597 -1.70 -6.05 -13.37
CA GLY A 597 -2.73 -5.02 -13.45
C GLY A 597 -3.63 -4.88 -12.22
N VAL A 598 -3.46 -5.72 -11.20
CA VAL A 598 -4.33 -5.71 -10.00
C VAL A 598 -3.72 -4.80 -8.92
N SER A 599 -4.22 -3.54 -8.95
CA SER A 599 -4.35 -2.49 -7.91
C SER A 599 -3.14 -2.11 -7.03
N LEU A 600 -2.68 -0.86 -7.16
CA LEU A 600 -1.85 -0.15 -6.17
C LEU A 600 -2.79 0.61 -5.20
N ASN A 601 -2.88 0.15 -3.94
CA ASN A 601 -3.88 0.63 -2.99
C ASN A 601 -3.69 2.06 -2.45
N THR A 602 -2.62 2.78 -2.82
CA THR A 602 -2.43 4.18 -2.39
C THR A 602 -1.66 4.98 -3.44
N PRO A 603 -2.28 5.98 -4.11
CA PRO A 603 -1.57 6.85 -5.03
C PRO A 603 -0.54 7.71 -4.27
N PRO A 604 0.64 7.99 -4.84
CA PRO A 604 1.62 8.89 -4.22
C PRO A 604 1.10 10.32 -4.19
N ILE A 605 1.28 11.01 -3.06
CA ILE A 605 0.68 12.33 -2.81
C ILE A 605 1.74 13.43 -2.72
N VAL A 606 2.86 13.15 -2.05
CA VAL A 606 3.91 14.13 -1.82
C VAL A 606 4.72 14.28 -3.09
N ARG A 607 4.65 15.46 -3.70
CA ARG A 607 5.39 15.80 -4.93
C ARG A 607 6.49 16.79 -4.62
N VAL A 608 7.69 16.58 -5.14
CA VAL A 608 8.82 17.50 -4.93
C VAL A 608 9.59 17.68 -6.23
N ALA A 609 9.84 18.93 -6.61
CA ALA A 609 10.72 19.26 -7.71
C ALA A 609 12.19 19.05 -7.29
N LEU A 610 12.97 18.42 -8.16
CA LEU A 610 14.36 18.06 -7.93
C LEU A 610 15.24 18.74 -8.97
N GLU A 611 16.32 19.34 -8.50
CA GLU A 611 17.35 19.92 -9.35
C GLU A 611 18.73 19.45 -8.86
N PRO A 612 19.64 19.05 -9.76
CA PRO A 612 21.00 18.77 -9.33
C PRO A 612 21.68 20.10 -8.94
N VAL A 613 22.48 20.08 -7.87
CA VAL A 613 23.25 21.27 -7.45
C VAL A 613 24.20 21.72 -8.57
N ASN A 614 24.74 20.76 -9.31
CA ASN A 614 25.51 20.98 -10.50
C ASN A 614 24.69 20.63 -11.76
N PRO A 615 24.37 21.60 -12.63
CA PRO A 615 23.59 21.34 -13.85
C PRO A 615 24.20 20.29 -14.80
N ALA A 616 25.51 20.05 -14.75
CA ALA A 616 26.17 19.03 -15.56
C ALA A 616 25.74 17.59 -15.18
N ASP A 617 25.33 17.38 -13.93
CA ASP A 617 24.93 16.08 -13.40
C ASP A 617 23.44 15.76 -13.64
N LEU A 618 22.72 16.60 -14.42
CA LEU A 618 21.31 16.39 -14.75
C LEU A 618 21.06 15.03 -15.41
N SER A 619 21.95 14.62 -16.32
CA SER A 619 21.86 13.31 -16.97
C SER A 619 21.94 12.15 -15.97
N LYS A 620 22.87 12.24 -15.00
CA LYS A 620 23.01 11.25 -13.91
C LYS A 620 21.77 11.23 -13.02
N MET A 621 21.24 12.41 -12.67
CA MET A 621 20.02 12.53 -11.89
C MET A 621 18.84 11.84 -12.57
N VAL A 622 18.63 12.08 -13.87
CA VAL A 622 17.55 11.46 -14.65
C VAL A 622 17.71 9.94 -14.74
N THR A 623 18.93 9.43 -14.95
CA THR A 623 19.19 7.98 -14.93
C THR A 623 18.93 7.40 -13.54
N GLY A 624 19.36 8.08 -12.48
CA GLY A 624 19.11 7.66 -11.10
C GLY A 624 17.63 7.65 -10.73
N LEU A 625 16.86 8.64 -11.20
CA LEU A 625 15.41 8.73 -10.98
C LEU A 625 14.66 7.58 -11.65
N ARG A 626 15.06 7.18 -12.87
CA ARG A 626 14.48 6.01 -13.55
C ARG A 626 14.80 4.70 -12.83
N LEU A 627 16.00 4.56 -12.28
CA LEU A 627 16.37 3.39 -11.47
C LEU A 627 15.58 3.33 -10.16
N LEU A 628 15.40 4.49 -9.51
CA LEU A 628 14.60 4.62 -8.29
C LEU A 628 13.13 4.26 -8.56
N GLU A 629 12.54 4.75 -9.64
CA GLU A 629 11.15 4.41 -10.04
C GLU A 629 10.95 2.92 -10.28
N GLN A 630 11.97 2.22 -10.79
CA GLN A 630 11.92 0.76 -10.96
C GLN A 630 12.08 0.02 -9.63
N SER A 631 12.98 0.49 -8.77
CA SER A 631 13.28 -0.15 -7.48
C SER A 631 12.18 0.06 -6.43
N ASP A 632 11.45 1.17 -6.51
CA ASP A 632 10.44 1.55 -5.52
C ASP A 632 9.02 1.39 -6.09
N PRO A 633 8.16 0.55 -5.47
CA PRO A 633 6.80 0.35 -5.97
C PRO A 633 5.95 1.63 -6.04
N CYS A 634 6.15 2.58 -5.12
CA CYS A 634 5.30 3.76 -4.99
C CYS A 634 5.93 5.03 -5.58
N ALA A 635 7.25 5.15 -5.63
CA ALA A 635 7.90 6.32 -6.24
C ALA A 635 7.53 6.44 -7.73
N GLN A 636 7.17 7.64 -8.18
CA GLN A 636 6.92 7.96 -9.59
C GLN A 636 7.77 9.15 -9.99
N TYR A 637 8.24 9.13 -11.23
CA TYR A 637 9.03 10.20 -11.80
C TYR A 637 8.29 10.84 -12.97
N GLU A 638 8.02 12.14 -12.86
CA GLU A 638 7.31 12.91 -13.87
C GLU A 638 8.13 14.16 -14.23
N VAL A 639 7.99 14.61 -15.47
CA VAL A 639 8.50 15.91 -15.91
C VAL A 639 7.30 16.79 -16.16
N LEU A 640 7.19 17.90 -15.44
CA LEU A 640 6.08 18.84 -15.62
C LEU A 640 6.23 19.61 -16.95
N ASP A 641 5.13 20.19 -17.42
CA ASP A 641 5.11 21.11 -18.58
C ASP A 641 6.11 22.28 -18.45
N SER A 642 6.46 22.67 -17.21
CA SER A 642 7.48 23.69 -16.92
C SER A 642 8.91 23.22 -17.22
N GLY A 643 9.12 21.93 -17.46
CA GLY A 643 10.43 21.29 -17.57
C GLY A 643 11.04 20.87 -16.22
N GLU A 644 10.31 21.04 -15.11
CA GLU A 644 10.77 20.63 -13.78
C GLU A 644 10.68 19.10 -13.61
N HIS A 645 11.74 18.50 -13.07
CA HIS A 645 11.78 17.09 -12.73
C HIS A 645 11.14 16.87 -11.36
N VAL A 646 10.05 16.11 -11.28
CA VAL A 646 9.28 15.92 -10.05
C VAL A 646 9.27 14.45 -9.65
N ILE A 647 9.53 14.19 -8.37
CA ILE A 647 9.31 12.88 -7.75
C ILE A 647 8.01 12.90 -6.96
N LEU A 648 7.19 11.86 -7.10
CA LEU A 648 6.00 11.62 -6.30
C LEU A 648 6.26 10.45 -5.34
N THR A 649 5.86 10.61 -4.09
CA THR A 649 6.07 9.63 -3.02
C THR A 649 4.83 9.53 -2.12
N ALA A 650 4.71 8.44 -1.36
CA ALA A 650 3.55 8.20 -0.48
C ALA A 650 3.42 9.23 0.65
N GLY A 651 4.54 9.65 1.21
CA GLY A 651 4.61 10.48 2.42
C GLY A 651 6.00 11.07 2.63
N GLU A 652 6.16 11.85 3.70
CA GLU A 652 7.39 12.57 4.01
C GLU A 652 8.57 11.62 4.32
N LEU A 653 8.32 10.56 5.10
CA LEU A 653 9.35 9.59 5.44
C LEU A 653 9.84 8.84 4.20
N HIS A 654 8.91 8.51 3.30
CA HIS A 654 9.23 7.87 2.03
C HIS A 654 10.00 8.83 1.10
N LEU A 655 9.65 10.12 1.04
CA LEU A 655 10.44 11.11 0.31
C LEU A 655 11.88 11.19 0.82
N GLU A 656 12.10 11.26 2.12
CA GLU A 656 13.45 11.31 2.71
C GLU A 656 14.28 10.10 2.30
N ARG A 657 13.67 8.90 2.33
CA ARG A 657 14.31 7.65 1.87
C ARG A 657 14.71 7.75 0.40
N CYS A 658 13.77 8.10 -0.47
CA CYS A 658 13.98 8.21 -1.91
C CYS A 658 15.11 9.20 -2.26
N LEU A 659 15.13 10.35 -1.59
CA LEU A 659 16.18 11.36 -1.79
C LEU A 659 17.56 10.85 -1.37
N LYS A 660 17.63 10.13 -0.26
CA LYS A 660 18.88 9.54 0.22
C LYS A 660 19.38 8.47 -0.74
N ASP A 661 18.51 7.57 -1.19
CA ASP A 661 18.85 6.53 -2.16
C ASP A 661 19.31 7.12 -3.50
N LEU A 662 18.66 8.21 -3.94
CA LEU A 662 19.04 8.91 -5.15
C LEU A 662 20.44 9.56 -5.03
N ARG A 663 20.75 10.19 -3.90
CA ARG A 663 22.05 10.82 -3.64
C ARG A 663 23.19 9.83 -3.43
N GLU A 664 22.96 8.76 -2.68
CA GLU A 664 24.02 7.83 -2.25
C GLU A 664 24.20 6.63 -3.19
N ARG A 665 23.11 6.08 -3.73
CA ARG A 665 23.13 4.78 -4.45
C ARG A 665 22.97 4.93 -5.95
N PHE A 666 21.94 5.64 -6.39
CA PHE A 666 21.53 5.65 -7.80
C PHE A 666 22.24 6.71 -8.65
N ALA A 667 22.02 7.98 -8.34
CA ALA A 667 22.54 9.09 -9.14
C ALA A 667 23.96 9.51 -8.71
N LYS A 668 24.32 9.27 -7.44
CA LYS A 668 25.63 9.64 -6.86
C LYS A 668 25.99 11.10 -7.11
N CYS A 669 24.99 11.99 -6.98
CA CYS A 669 25.14 13.42 -7.15
C CYS A 669 24.37 14.18 -6.08
N ASP A 670 24.81 15.42 -5.82
CA ASP A 670 24.11 16.31 -4.89
C ASP A 670 22.85 16.88 -5.54
N ILE A 671 21.71 16.65 -4.88
CA ILE A 671 20.39 17.03 -5.38
C ILE A 671 19.75 17.99 -4.40
N GLN A 672 19.36 19.15 -4.93
CA GLN A 672 18.57 20.14 -4.24
C GLN A 672 17.08 19.84 -4.43
N THR A 673 16.34 19.87 -3.32
CA THR A 673 14.89 19.70 -3.30
C THR A 673 14.21 21.06 -3.28
N GLY A 674 13.26 21.27 -4.18
CA GLY A 674 12.33 22.40 -4.13
C GLY A 674 11.35 22.28 -2.95
N GLN A 675 10.43 23.24 -2.86
CA GLN A 675 9.33 23.15 -1.90
C GLN A 675 8.37 22.02 -2.30
N THR A 676 7.75 21.39 -1.29
CA THR A 676 6.74 20.36 -1.52
C THR A 676 5.55 20.93 -2.28
N ILE A 677 5.18 20.23 -3.33
CA ILE A 677 4.07 20.55 -4.21
C ILE A 677 2.86 19.78 -3.69
N VAL A 678 1.93 20.53 -3.11
CA VAL A 678 0.63 20.00 -2.70
C VAL A 678 -0.35 20.16 -3.86
N PRO A 679 -1.11 19.10 -4.21
CA PRO A 679 -2.20 19.23 -5.17
C PRO A 679 -3.33 20.06 -4.55
N TYR A 680 -3.76 21.10 -5.25
CA TYR A 680 -4.96 21.87 -4.90
C TYR A 680 -6.05 21.57 -5.93
N ARG A 681 -7.29 21.87 -5.56
CA ARG A 681 -8.41 21.92 -6.51
C ARG A 681 -9.11 23.26 -6.38
N GLU A 682 -9.83 23.65 -7.41
CA GLU A 682 -10.59 24.90 -7.42
C GLU A 682 -12.08 24.60 -7.50
N THR A 683 -12.90 25.26 -6.70
CA THR A 683 -14.35 25.10 -6.73
C THR A 683 -15.06 26.44 -6.58
N ILE A 684 -16.37 26.44 -6.80
CA ILE A 684 -17.24 27.59 -6.61
C ILE A 684 -18.35 27.22 -5.63
N ILE A 685 -18.73 28.17 -4.78
CA ILE A 685 -19.85 28.01 -3.86
C ILE A 685 -20.79 29.22 -3.94
N SER A 686 -22.02 29.03 -3.49
CA SER A 686 -22.94 30.12 -3.20
C SER A 686 -22.72 30.58 -1.75
N ALA A 687 -22.18 31.78 -1.57
CA ALA A 687 -21.92 32.37 -0.25
C ALA A 687 -22.65 33.72 -0.08
N PRO A 688 -23.07 34.11 1.13
CA PRO A 688 -23.77 35.37 1.37
C PRO A 688 -22.88 36.61 1.12
N GLU A 689 -21.57 36.45 1.27
CA GLU A 689 -20.53 37.47 1.07
C GLU A 689 -20.22 37.78 -0.41
N MET A 690 -20.97 37.19 -1.35
CA MET A 690 -20.74 37.38 -2.78
C MET A 690 -21.19 38.76 -3.29
N ALA A 691 -20.41 39.33 -4.20
CA ALA A 691 -20.82 40.52 -4.97
C ALA A 691 -22.07 40.25 -5.83
N ALA A 692 -22.74 41.34 -6.25
CA ALA A 692 -23.82 41.27 -7.22
C ALA A 692 -23.33 40.66 -8.56
N PRO A 693 -24.19 39.94 -9.30
CA PRO A 693 -23.80 39.34 -10.59
C PRO A 693 -23.28 40.40 -11.56
N LYS A 694 -22.20 40.10 -12.28
CA LYS A 694 -21.60 41.05 -13.25
C LYS A 694 -22.59 41.50 -14.32
N ASN A 695 -23.50 40.62 -14.75
CA ASN A 695 -24.56 40.92 -15.71
C ASN A 695 -25.94 40.56 -15.12
N PRO A 696 -26.72 41.54 -14.63
CA PRO A 696 -28.03 41.29 -14.02
C PRO A 696 -29.04 40.61 -14.96
N GLU A 697 -28.95 40.85 -16.28
CA GLU A 697 -29.89 40.32 -17.28
C GLU A 697 -29.70 38.82 -17.58
N LEU A 698 -28.47 38.31 -17.44
CA LEU A 698 -28.15 36.90 -17.73
C LEU A 698 -28.28 36.00 -16.50
N GLY A 699 -28.44 36.59 -15.31
CA GLY A 699 -28.32 35.90 -14.04
C GLY A 699 -26.87 35.58 -13.67
N ARG A 700 -26.68 34.99 -12.49
CA ARG A 700 -25.34 34.65 -11.98
C ARG A 700 -24.70 33.53 -12.78
N GLY A 701 -23.41 33.68 -13.08
CA GLY A 701 -22.63 32.72 -13.86
C GLY A 701 -23.01 32.67 -15.35
N GLY A 702 -23.90 33.54 -15.84
CA GLY A 702 -24.27 33.64 -17.25
C GLY A 702 -23.37 34.60 -18.03
N ILE A 703 -22.75 34.12 -19.11
CA ILE A 703 -21.81 34.88 -19.94
C ILE A 703 -22.26 34.84 -21.39
N LEU A 704 -22.43 36.03 -21.98
CA LEU A 704 -22.54 36.22 -23.41
C LEU A 704 -21.17 36.65 -23.95
N ALA A 705 -20.54 35.76 -24.71
CA ALA A 705 -19.21 35.97 -25.24
C ALA A 705 -19.24 36.10 -26.76
N VAL A 706 -18.54 37.11 -27.27
CA VAL A 706 -18.43 37.39 -28.71
C VAL A 706 -16.96 37.32 -29.11
N SER A 707 -16.67 36.56 -30.15
CA SER A 707 -15.33 36.48 -30.74
C SER A 707 -14.82 37.86 -31.22
N PRO A 708 -13.50 38.08 -31.29
CA PRO A 708 -12.95 39.34 -31.83
C PRO A 708 -13.32 39.57 -33.29
N SER A 709 -13.45 38.50 -34.06
CA SER A 709 -13.93 38.53 -35.45
C SER A 709 -15.41 38.92 -35.55
N LYS A 710 -16.15 38.88 -34.43
CA LYS A 710 -17.60 39.03 -34.34
C LYS A 710 -18.37 38.01 -35.19
N GLN A 711 -17.71 36.92 -35.58
CA GLN A 711 -18.30 35.85 -36.39
C GLN A 711 -18.87 34.74 -35.51
N LEU A 712 -18.40 34.57 -34.29
CA LEU A 712 -18.91 33.62 -33.30
C LEU A 712 -19.48 34.34 -32.09
N THR A 713 -20.71 34.00 -31.71
CA THR A 713 -21.38 34.42 -30.47
C THR A 713 -21.80 33.18 -29.70
N MET A 714 -21.53 33.16 -28.40
CA MET A 714 -21.80 32.01 -27.54
C MET A 714 -22.35 32.46 -26.18
N ARG A 715 -23.34 31.74 -25.68
CA ARG A 715 -23.92 31.94 -24.36
C ARG A 715 -23.70 30.68 -23.51
N LEU A 716 -23.01 30.87 -22.39
CA LEU A 716 -22.66 29.80 -21.45
C LEU A 716 -23.13 30.18 -20.05
N ARG A 717 -23.50 29.19 -19.23
CA ARG A 717 -23.76 29.35 -17.80
C ARG A 717 -22.91 28.41 -16.98
N VAL A 718 -22.18 28.94 -16.00
CA VAL A 718 -21.38 28.18 -15.04
C VAL A 718 -22.10 28.13 -13.70
N VAL A 719 -22.26 26.95 -13.12
CA VAL A 719 -23.03 26.72 -11.87
C VAL A 719 -22.29 25.73 -10.97
N PRO A 720 -22.30 25.91 -9.64
CA PRO A 720 -21.78 24.90 -8.71
C PRO A 720 -22.58 23.60 -8.80
N LEU A 721 -21.88 22.47 -8.85
CA LEU A 721 -22.49 21.15 -8.82
C LEU A 721 -22.81 20.77 -7.36
N PRO A 722 -23.95 20.10 -7.07
CA PRO A 722 -24.23 19.60 -5.74
C PRO A 722 -23.11 18.67 -5.22
N SER A 723 -22.80 18.74 -3.92
CA SER A 723 -21.70 17.98 -3.31
C SER A 723 -21.89 16.47 -3.45
N ALA A 724 -23.10 15.95 -3.25
CA ALA A 724 -23.42 14.54 -3.40
C ALA A 724 -23.15 14.01 -4.83
N VAL A 725 -23.47 14.81 -5.86
CA VAL A 725 -23.20 14.46 -7.27
C VAL A 725 -21.69 14.49 -7.54
N THR A 726 -21.00 15.50 -7.00
CA THR A 726 -19.53 15.62 -7.11
C THR A 726 -18.82 14.42 -6.47
N GLU A 727 -19.29 13.97 -5.29
CA GLU A 727 -18.81 12.77 -4.62
C GLU A 727 -19.09 11.50 -5.43
N PHE A 728 -20.29 11.39 -6.02
CA PHE A 728 -20.65 10.26 -6.88
C PHE A 728 -19.71 10.13 -8.08
N PHE A 729 -19.45 11.23 -8.81
CA PHE A 729 -18.49 11.20 -9.92
C PHE A 729 -17.07 10.88 -9.47
N SER A 730 -16.66 11.38 -8.30
CA SER A 730 -15.34 11.09 -7.73
C SER A 730 -15.18 9.61 -7.34
N LYS A 731 -16.26 8.93 -6.93
CA LYS A 731 -16.26 7.50 -6.61
C LYS A 731 -16.29 6.61 -7.85
N HIS A 732 -16.94 7.02 -8.93
CA HIS A 732 -17.16 6.19 -10.13
C HIS A 732 -16.34 6.60 -11.37
N VAL A 733 -15.15 7.19 -11.16
CA VAL A 733 -14.18 7.54 -12.22
C VAL A 733 -13.87 6.33 -13.13
N GLY A 734 -13.69 5.14 -12.55
CA GLY A 734 -13.42 3.90 -13.30
C GLY A 734 -14.51 3.54 -14.30
N THR A 735 -15.78 3.65 -13.90
CA THR A 735 -16.94 3.41 -14.77
C THR A 735 -16.97 4.40 -15.94
N ILE A 736 -16.76 5.69 -15.68
CA ILE A 736 -16.74 6.73 -16.73
C ILE A 736 -15.63 6.45 -17.75
N LYS A 737 -14.43 6.07 -17.30
CA LYS A 737 -13.28 5.73 -18.17
C LYS A 737 -13.59 4.52 -19.07
N ARG A 738 -14.24 3.50 -18.54
CA ARG A 738 -14.67 2.31 -19.30
C ARG A 738 -15.66 2.70 -20.41
N LEU A 739 -16.71 3.46 -20.06
CA LEU A 739 -17.73 3.91 -21.01
C LEU A 739 -17.11 4.74 -22.15
N GLN A 740 -16.12 5.57 -21.85
CA GLN A 740 -15.39 6.35 -22.86
C GLN A 740 -14.57 5.50 -23.80
N THR A 741 -13.87 4.51 -23.25
CA THR A 741 -13.05 3.60 -24.04
C THR A 741 -13.94 2.78 -24.98
N GLN A 742 -15.05 2.23 -24.47
CA GLN A 742 -16.03 1.49 -25.26
C GLN A 742 -16.60 2.32 -26.42
N LYS A 743 -16.96 3.58 -26.16
CA LYS A 743 -17.45 4.48 -27.22
C LYS A 743 -16.38 4.79 -28.28
N ARG A 744 -15.13 4.97 -27.87
CA ARG A 744 -14.03 5.22 -28.82
C ARG A 744 -13.77 4.01 -29.71
N THR A 745 -13.67 2.83 -29.13
CA THR A 745 -13.48 1.57 -29.89
C THR A 745 -14.65 1.30 -30.84
N ALA A 746 -15.88 1.59 -30.42
CA ALA A 746 -17.06 1.47 -31.28
C ALA A 746 -17.08 2.48 -32.44
N ALA A 747 -16.47 3.66 -32.27
CA ALA A 747 -16.31 4.65 -33.34
C ALA A 747 -15.20 4.26 -34.33
N GLU A 748 -14.07 3.75 -33.85
CA GLU A 748 -12.95 3.28 -34.67
C GLU A 748 -13.34 2.06 -35.54
N ASN A 749 -14.12 1.13 -34.99
CA ASN A 749 -14.64 -0.02 -35.75
C ASN A 749 -15.66 0.36 -36.84
N LYS A 750 -16.26 1.55 -36.78
CA LYS A 750 -17.19 2.05 -37.82
C LYS A 750 -16.49 2.77 -38.96
N SER A 751 -15.27 3.29 -38.76
CA SER A 751 -14.53 4.05 -39.79
C SER A 751 -13.54 3.20 -40.60
N GLY A 752 -13.26 1.95 -40.20
CA GLY A 752 -12.30 1.04 -40.86
C GLY A 752 -12.76 0.37 -42.16
N GLY A 753 -13.73 0.95 -42.89
CA GLY A 753 -14.28 0.37 -44.13
C GLY A 753 -14.04 1.25 -45.35
N THR A 754 -12.80 1.55 -45.71
CA THR A 754 -12.42 2.01 -47.07
C THR A 754 -10.91 1.96 -47.25
N ASP A 755 -10.45 1.08 -48.14
CA ASP A 755 -9.07 1.00 -48.61
C ASP A 755 -8.68 2.31 -49.34
N THR A 756 -7.63 2.98 -48.90
CA THR A 756 -6.77 3.79 -49.77
C THR A 756 -5.37 3.92 -49.18
N GLU A 757 -4.40 3.32 -49.88
CA GLU A 757 -2.97 3.50 -49.65
C GLU A 757 -2.57 4.98 -49.88
N GLY A 758 -1.94 5.61 -48.90
CA GLY A 758 -1.36 6.95 -49.09
C GLY A 758 -0.92 7.64 -47.80
N THR A 759 0.40 7.63 -47.55
CA THR A 759 1.15 8.53 -46.64
C THR A 759 0.67 8.63 -45.19
N VAL A 760 1.31 7.84 -44.33
CA VAL A 760 1.33 8.02 -42.87
C VAL A 760 2.10 9.30 -42.56
N GLU A 761 1.41 10.44 -42.50
CA GLU A 761 1.89 11.58 -41.72
C GLU A 761 1.59 11.32 -40.25
N SER A 762 2.65 11.37 -39.45
CA SER A 762 2.69 11.16 -38.02
C SER A 762 1.78 12.13 -37.27
N SER A 763 0.54 11.72 -36.99
CA SER A 763 -0.20 12.26 -35.86
C SER A 763 0.41 11.66 -34.59
N GLN A 764 1.14 12.48 -33.86
CA GLN A 764 1.71 12.15 -32.56
C GLN A 764 0.59 11.57 -31.66
N PRO A 765 0.81 10.42 -31.00
CA PRO A 765 -0.05 10.01 -29.91
C PRO A 765 0.15 11.04 -28.81
N VAL A 766 -0.82 11.94 -28.61
CA VAL A 766 -0.83 12.85 -27.48
C VAL A 766 -0.90 11.99 -26.21
N GLU A 767 0.27 11.81 -25.61
CA GLU A 767 0.54 11.55 -24.20
C GLU A 767 -0.52 10.70 -23.48
N ALA A 768 -0.42 9.39 -23.67
CA ALA A 768 -0.96 8.40 -22.74
C ALA A 768 -0.08 8.25 -21.46
N SER A 769 0.80 9.22 -21.19
CA SER A 769 1.77 9.24 -20.09
C SER A 769 1.38 10.09 -18.88
N GLU A 770 0.29 10.85 -18.91
CA GLU A 770 -0.01 11.80 -17.82
C GLU A 770 -1.21 11.47 -16.93
N ALA A 771 -1.91 10.35 -17.13
CA ALA A 771 -3.04 9.97 -16.28
C ALA A 771 -2.63 9.10 -15.09
N THR A 772 -1.62 9.53 -14.33
CA THR A 772 -1.33 9.09 -12.97
C THR A 772 -1.91 10.14 -12.03
N THR A 773 -2.84 9.76 -11.14
CA THR A 773 -2.92 10.20 -9.72
C THR A 773 -4.29 10.09 -9.01
N GLU A 774 -5.38 9.63 -9.63
CA GLU A 774 -6.62 9.37 -8.89
C GLU A 774 -7.27 8.04 -9.31
N GLU A 775 -6.60 6.93 -8.98
CA GLU A 775 -7.28 5.63 -8.86
C GLU A 775 -8.07 5.66 -7.55
N ALA A 776 -9.23 6.31 -7.59
CA ALA A 776 -10.26 6.13 -6.58
C ALA A 776 -10.58 4.63 -6.50
N ARG A 777 -10.68 4.11 -5.27
CA ARG A 777 -11.03 2.74 -4.90
C ARG A 777 -11.96 2.13 -5.95
N GLU A 778 -11.54 1.05 -6.60
CA GLU A 778 -12.34 0.28 -7.56
C GLU A 778 -13.54 -0.35 -6.84
N ALA A 779 -14.53 0.47 -6.51
CA ALA A 779 -15.83 0.05 -6.03
C ALA A 779 -16.75 -0.05 -7.25
N THR A 780 -17.23 -1.27 -7.49
CA THR A 780 -18.41 -1.64 -8.30
C THR A 780 -18.52 -0.94 -9.66
N LEU A 781 -18.08 -1.63 -10.72
CA LEU A 781 -18.20 -1.17 -12.12
C LEU A 781 -19.65 -1.25 -12.63
N LEU A 782 -20.46 -0.24 -12.30
CA LEU A 782 -21.87 -0.11 -12.72
C LEU A 782 -22.05 -0.19 -14.24
N SER A 783 -23.15 -0.80 -14.69
CA SER A 783 -23.58 -0.72 -16.09
C SER A 783 -24.01 0.72 -16.46
N LEU A 784 -24.09 1.05 -17.76
CA LEU A 784 -24.51 2.40 -18.19
C LEU A 784 -25.91 2.73 -17.67
N GLN A 785 -26.81 1.74 -17.64
CA GLN A 785 -28.20 1.91 -17.22
C GLN A 785 -28.32 2.13 -15.71
N GLU A 786 -27.59 1.36 -14.90
CA GLU A 786 -27.50 1.55 -13.45
C GLU A 786 -26.89 2.90 -13.10
N PHE A 787 -25.78 3.26 -13.74
CA PHE A 787 -25.10 4.54 -13.53
C PHE A 787 -26.05 5.71 -13.80
N ARG A 788 -26.86 5.63 -14.86
CA ARG A 788 -27.88 6.64 -15.19
C ARG A 788 -29.01 6.67 -14.16
N ALA A 789 -29.48 5.52 -13.68
CA ALA A 789 -30.57 5.43 -12.71
C ALA A 789 -30.17 6.03 -11.36
N GLU A 790 -29.00 5.68 -10.83
CA GLU A 790 -28.47 6.23 -9.60
C GLU A 790 -28.22 7.73 -9.71
N LEU A 791 -27.63 8.19 -10.81
CA LEU A 791 -27.38 9.61 -11.02
C LEU A 791 -28.67 10.42 -11.06
N ASN A 792 -29.72 9.92 -11.75
CA ASN A 792 -31.03 10.58 -11.74
C ASN A 792 -31.63 10.65 -10.34
N LYS A 793 -31.53 9.56 -9.55
CA LYS A 793 -32.01 9.54 -8.16
C LYS A 793 -31.31 10.61 -7.30
N ILE A 794 -29.99 10.75 -7.42
CA ILE A 794 -29.22 11.74 -6.66
C ILE A 794 -29.65 13.16 -7.04
N PHE A 795 -29.83 13.45 -8.34
CA PHE A 795 -30.31 14.75 -8.79
C PHE A 795 -31.74 15.05 -8.28
N ASP A 796 -32.62 14.06 -8.22
CA ASP A 796 -34.00 14.23 -7.75
C ASP A 796 -34.09 14.46 -6.22
N GLU A 797 -33.20 13.83 -5.43
CA GLU A 797 -33.20 13.93 -3.96
C GLU A 797 -32.52 15.20 -3.43
N GLU A 798 -31.40 15.62 -4.04
CA GLU A 798 -30.54 16.68 -3.49
C GLU A 798 -30.81 18.08 -4.05
N VAL A 799 -31.41 18.20 -5.25
CA VAL A 799 -31.67 19.50 -5.87
C VAL A 799 -32.93 20.15 -5.27
N LYS A 800 -32.72 20.98 -4.25
CA LYS A 800 -33.79 21.77 -3.59
C LYS A 800 -34.02 23.13 -4.26
N GLU A 801 -32.97 23.75 -4.79
CA GLU A 801 -32.96 25.05 -5.49
C GLU A 801 -32.77 24.85 -7.00
N ASP A 802 -33.31 25.73 -7.84
CA ASP A 802 -33.18 25.68 -9.32
C ASP A 802 -33.62 24.36 -10.00
N LYS A 803 -34.70 23.74 -9.50
CA LYS A 803 -35.25 22.48 -10.06
C LYS A 803 -35.53 22.52 -11.58
N GLU A 804 -35.83 23.69 -12.14
CA GLU A 804 -36.05 23.85 -13.58
C GLU A 804 -34.76 23.68 -14.39
N LEU A 805 -33.61 24.12 -13.87
CA LEU A 805 -32.31 24.00 -14.53
C LEU A 805 -31.86 22.54 -14.62
N TRP A 806 -32.03 21.81 -13.51
CA TRP A 806 -31.51 20.45 -13.33
C TRP A 806 -32.41 19.33 -13.87
N LYS A 807 -33.62 19.67 -14.33
CA LYS A 807 -34.56 18.69 -14.90
C LYS A 807 -33.97 17.98 -16.12
N ASN A 808 -34.00 16.65 -16.15
CA ASN A 808 -33.47 15.83 -17.25
C ASN A 808 -32.02 16.19 -17.66
N VAL A 809 -31.17 16.61 -16.71
CA VAL A 809 -29.78 16.97 -17.02
C VAL A 809 -28.95 15.75 -17.41
N VAL A 810 -29.19 14.60 -16.79
CA VAL A 810 -28.45 13.35 -17.06
C VAL A 810 -28.44 13.00 -18.55
N ASP A 811 -29.57 13.18 -19.23
CA ASP A 811 -29.72 12.88 -20.65
C ASP A 811 -29.06 13.93 -21.57
N ARG A 812 -28.66 15.07 -21.00
CA ARG A 812 -28.06 16.22 -21.69
C ARG A 812 -26.56 16.36 -21.43
N ILE A 813 -25.96 15.47 -20.65
CA ILE A 813 -24.52 15.45 -20.40
C ILE A 813 -23.79 15.10 -21.70
N THR A 814 -22.80 15.92 -22.06
CA THR A 814 -22.01 15.80 -23.29
C THR A 814 -20.59 15.33 -23.00
N ALA A 815 -19.97 15.85 -21.95
CA ALA A 815 -18.61 15.50 -21.55
C ALA A 815 -18.42 15.63 -20.04
N PHE A 816 -17.53 14.82 -19.49
CA PHE A 816 -17.00 14.94 -18.14
C PHE A 816 -15.63 15.61 -18.19
N GLY A 817 -15.19 16.30 -17.14
CA GLY A 817 -13.89 16.99 -17.14
C GLY A 817 -13.30 17.15 -15.74
N PRO A 818 -11.98 17.34 -15.61
CA PRO A 818 -10.97 17.31 -16.68
C PRO A 818 -10.65 15.91 -17.20
N ARG A 819 -9.84 15.84 -18.27
CA ARG A 819 -9.33 14.60 -18.91
C ARG A 819 -10.41 13.58 -19.27
N ARG A 820 -11.63 14.07 -19.53
CA ARG A 820 -12.82 13.28 -19.86
C ARG A 820 -13.35 12.42 -18.71
N VAL A 821 -12.76 12.37 -17.51
CA VAL A 821 -13.23 11.47 -16.44
C VAL A 821 -13.52 12.19 -15.12
N GLY A 822 -13.18 13.48 -15.02
CA GLY A 822 -13.30 14.22 -13.77
C GLY A 822 -14.72 14.63 -13.35
N PRO A 823 -14.86 15.16 -12.12
CA PRO A 823 -16.13 15.47 -11.46
C PRO A 823 -16.77 16.81 -11.90
N ASN A 824 -16.53 17.23 -13.15
CA ASN A 824 -17.19 18.39 -13.77
C ASN A 824 -17.97 17.92 -14.99
N ILE A 825 -19.09 18.59 -15.29
CA ILE A 825 -19.95 18.21 -16.41
C ILE A 825 -20.18 19.36 -17.39
N LEU A 826 -20.19 19.02 -18.67
CA LEU A 826 -20.67 19.88 -19.75
C LEU A 826 -22.06 19.41 -20.16
N VAL A 827 -23.03 20.31 -20.15
CA VAL A 827 -24.44 20.03 -20.43
C VAL A 827 -24.89 20.84 -21.64
N ASP A 828 -25.55 20.17 -22.58
CA ASP A 828 -26.20 20.85 -23.71
C ASP A 828 -27.57 21.38 -23.28
N ALA A 829 -27.71 22.71 -23.21
CA ALA A 829 -28.96 23.40 -22.96
C ALA A 829 -29.46 24.17 -24.21
N THR A 830 -28.86 23.92 -25.38
CA THR A 830 -29.25 24.58 -26.63
C THR A 830 -30.64 24.11 -27.08
N THR A 831 -31.43 25.01 -27.66
CA THR A 831 -32.78 24.70 -28.18
C THR A 831 -32.75 23.69 -29.34
N VAL A 832 -31.60 23.55 -30.00
CA VAL A 832 -31.39 22.71 -31.19
C VAL A 832 -30.83 21.32 -30.83
N ASN A 833 -30.45 21.06 -29.57
CA ASN A 833 -29.76 19.83 -29.12
C ASN A 833 -28.56 19.48 -30.04
N THR A 834 -27.62 20.40 -30.13
CA THR A 834 -26.54 20.36 -31.13
C THR A 834 -25.36 19.48 -30.75
N CYS A 835 -25.19 19.16 -29.47
CA CYS A 835 -24.06 18.38 -28.98
C CYS A 835 -24.38 16.89 -28.88
N GLU A 836 -23.35 16.06 -29.08
CA GLU A 836 -23.46 14.63 -28.85
C GLU A 836 -23.66 14.31 -27.35
N LYS A 837 -24.67 13.50 -27.07
CA LYS A 837 -25.06 13.14 -25.70
C LYS A 837 -24.31 11.89 -25.25
N PHE A 838 -23.60 12.03 -24.14
CA PHE A 838 -22.70 10.99 -23.63
C PHE A 838 -23.43 9.77 -23.08
N LEU A 839 -24.58 9.94 -22.43
CA LEU A 839 -25.29 8.86 -21.71
C LEU A 839 -26.46 8.22 -22.48
N LEU A 840 -26.59 8.47 -23.80
CA LEU A 840 -27.59 7.80 -24.64
C LEU A 840 -27.00 6.57 -25.36
N ASP A 841 -27.76 5.47 -25.34
CA ASP A 841 -27.38 4.13 -25.84
C ASP A 841 -27.46 3.98 -27.37
N ASP A 842 -28.35 4.72 -28.04
CA ASP A 842 -28.72 4.44 -29.44
C ASP A 842 -28.38 5.62 -30.37
N PRO A 843 -27.49 5.48 -31.37
CA PRO A 843 -27.21 6.52 -32.35
C PRO A 843 -28.44 6.88 -33.21
N LYS A 844 -29.50 6.07 -33.19
CA LYS A 844 -30.80 6.36 -33.83
C LYS A 844 -31.72 7.25 -32.99
N GLN A 845 -31.46 7.38 -31.68
CA GLN A 845 -32.16 8.29 -30.75
C GLN A 845 -31.39 9.59 -30.51
N GLN A 846 -30.17 9.71 -31.03
CA GLN A 846 -29.58 11.03 -31.26
C GLN A 846 -30.57 11.81 -32.13
N PRO A 847 -30.85 13.09 -31.85
CA PRO A 847 -31.73 13.87 -32.69
C PRO A 847 -31.13 13.96 -34.10
N THR A 848 -31.55 13.06 -34.99
CA THR A 848 -31.55 13.33 -36.42
C THR A 848 -32.45 14.54 -36.57
N VAL A 849 -31.86 15.71 -36.78
CA VAL A 849 -32.59 16.84 -37.36
C VAL A 849 -33.17 16.31 -38.66
N THR A 850 -34.47 15.99 -38.65
CA THR A 850 -35.25 15.70 -39.86
C THR A 850 -35.03 16.88 -40.80
N ALA A 851 -34.60 16.58 -42.02
CA ALA A 851 -34.09 17.52 -43.02
C ALA A 851 -35.13 18.51 -43.61
N ASP A 852 -36.18 18.84 -42.86
CA ASP A 852 -37.29 19.67 -43.32
C ASP A 852 -37.51 20.87 -42.39
N THR A 853 -36.66 21.90 -42.51
CA THR A 853 -37.01 23.35 -42.45
C THR A 853 -35.76 24.25 -42.52
N THR A 854 -35.49 24.81 -43.70
CA THR A 854 -34.89 26.13 -44.04
C THR A 854 -33.73 26.80 -43.24
N ASN A 855 -33.11 26.22 -42.20
CA ASN A 855 -31.99 26.81 -41.42
C ASN A 855 -30.65 26.02 -41.53
N ASN A 856 -30.41 25.35 -42.65
CA ASN A 856 -29.42 24.27 -42.78
C ASN A 856 -27.91 24.64 -42.75
N ARG A 857 -27.50 25.92 -42.80
CA ARG A 857 -26.06 26.25 -42.79
C ARG A 857 -25.50 26.43 -41.37
N GLU A 858 -26.27 27.07 -40.49
CA GLU A 858 -25.85 27.35 -39.11
C GLU A 858 -25.77 26.09 -38.25
N ALA A 859 -26.72 25.15 -38.36
CA ALA A 859 -26.72 23.91 -37.58
C ALA A 859 -25.56 22.94 -37.93
N LEU A 860 -25.14 22.92 -39.21
CA LEU A 860 -23.99 22.14 -39.68
C LEU A 860 -22.68 22.71 -39.13
N ILE A 861 -22.53 24.04 -39.17
CA ILE A 861 -21.35 24.74 -38.64
C ILE A 861 -21.22 24.55 -37.11
N VAL A 862 -22.34 24.57 -36.37
CA VAL A 862 -22.33 24.37 -34.92
C VAL A 862 -21.86 22.96 -34.52
N ARG A 863 -22.19 21.94 -35.32
CA ARG A 863 -21.74 20.55 -35.07
C ARG A 863 -20.22 20.42 -35.19
N ASP A 864 -19.60 21.12 -36.12
CA ASP A 864 -18.14 21.12 -36.31
C ASP A 864 -17.39 21.69 -35.10
N PHE A 865 -18.04 22.52 -34.29
CA PHE A 865 -17.46 23.09 -33.08
C PHE A 865 -17.67 22.23 -31.82
N ASN A 866 -18.54 21.22 -31.83
CA ASN A 866 -18.87 20.42 -30.63
C ASN A 866 -17.61 19.77 -30.01
N ASP A 867 -16.81 19.06 -30.81
CA ASP A 867 -15.57 18.44 -30.34
C ASP A 867 -14.57 19.47 -29.81
N LYS A 868 -14.60 20.69 -30.38
CA LYS A 868 -13.72 21.80 -29.99
C LYS A 868 -14.18 22.44 -28.69
N ILE A 869 -15.49 22.56 -28.47
CA ILE A 869 -16.07 23.03 -27.20
C ILE A 869 -15.80 22.00 -26.11
N ALA A 870 -16.00 20.71 -26.38
CA ALA A 870 -15.65 19.65 -25.44
C ALA A 870 -14.16 19.67 -25.09
N TYR A 871 -13.27 19.83 -26.07
CA TYR A 871 -11.83 19.99 -25.86
C TYR A 871 -11.48 21.25 -25.05
N ALA A 872 -12.09 22.39 -25.37
CA ALA A 872 -11.89 23.63 -24.64
C ALA A 872 -12.38 23.54 -23.18
N PHE A 873 -13.49 22.84 -22.96
CA PHE A 873 -13.98 22.50 -21.62
C PHE A 873 -12.97 21.62 -20.85
N GLN A 874 -12.33 20.64 -21.50
CA GLN A 874 -11.25 19.86 -20.85
C GLN A 874 -10.07 20.75 -20.43
N LEU A 875 -9.65 21.66 -21.29
CA LEU A 875 -8.55 22.59 -20.99
C LEU A 875 -8.93 23.55 -19.86
N ALA A 876 -10.14 24.13 -19.91
CA ALA A 876 -10.62 25.07 -18.90
C ALA A 876 -10.75 24.39 -17.52
N THR A 877 -11.37 23.20 -17.46
CA THR A 877 -11.51 22.46 -16.20
C THR A 877 -10.19 21.87 -15.70
N GLY A 878 -9.22 21.61 -16.59
CA GLY A 878 -7.87 21.18 -16.21
C GLY A 878 -7.01 22.32 -15.67
N GLN A 879 -7.20 23.55 -16.16
CA GLN A 879 -6.48 24.75 -15.74
C GLN A 879 -7.46 25.77 -15.14
N GLY A 880 -7.72 25.64 -13.85
CA GLY A 880 -8.58 26.55 -13.09
C GLY A 880 -8.16 28.02 -13.13
N PRO A 881 -9.09 28.97 -12.96
CA PRO A 881 -8.85 30.40 -13.12
C PRO A 881 -8.02 31.01 -11.97
N LEU A 882 -7.97 30.38 -10.80
CA LEU A 882 -7.21 30.89 -9.65
C LEU A 882 -5.72 30.65 -9.86
N CYS A 883 -5.32 29.37 -9.94
CA CYS A 883 -3.94 28.92 -9.85
C CYS A 883 -3.55 27.95 -10.98
N GLN A 884 -4.38 27.81 -12.03
CA GLN A 884 -4.24 26.75 -13.02
C GLN A 884 -4.23 25.35 -12.39
N GLU A 885 -5.00 25.16 -11.33
CA GLU A 885 -5.22 23.85 -10.71
C GLU A 885 -6.57 23.29 -11.17
N PRO A 886 -6.74 21.95 -11.24
CA PRO A 886 -8.00 21.38 -11.74
C PRO A 886 -9.23 21.84 -10.96
N MET A 887 -10.28 22.20 -11.69
CA MET A 887 -11.59 22.52 -11.13
C MET A 887 -12.29 21.25 -10.64
N GLN A 888 -13.15 21.35 -9.64
CA GLN A 888 -14.01 20.25 -9.20
C GLN A 888 -15.35 20.78 -8.68
N GLY A 889 -16.42 20.05 -9.01
CA GLY A 889 -17.79 20.41 -8.63
C GLY A 889 -18.35 21.55 -9.47
N VAL A 890 -18.03 21.62 -10.76
CA VAL A 890 -18.51 22.68 -11.67
C VAL A 890 -19.35 22.07 -12.80
N ALA A 891 -20.53 22.64 -13.04
CA ALA A 891 -21.36 22.36 -14.20
C ALA A 891 -21.36 23.53 -15.18
N VAL A 892 -21.17 23.25 -16.46
CA VAL A 892 -21.19 24.25 -17.54
C VAL A 892 -22.33 23.91 -18.50
N PHE A 893 -23.28 24.84 -18.65
CA PHE A 893 -24.41 24.72 -19.56
C PHE A 893 -24.16 25.57 -20.81
N LEU A 894 -24.19 24.94 -21.99
CA LEU A 894 -24.17 25.64 -23.27
C LEU A 894 -25.61 26.01 -23.66
N GLU A 895 -25.95 27.30 -23.60
CA GLU A 895 -27.31 27.79 -23.85
C GLU A 895 -27.52 28.17 -25.32
N GLU A 896 -26.54 28.81 -25.96
CA GLU A 896 -26.64 29.26 -27.35
C GLU A 896 -25.25 29.29 -28.02
N LEU A 897 -25.19 28.88 -29.30
CA LEU A 897 -24.02 29.05 -30.17
C LEU A 897 -24.49 29.48 -31.56
N SER A 898 -24.02 30.63 -32.02
CA SER A 898 -24.31 31.14 -33.36
C SER A 898 -23.05 31.58 -34.08
N ALA A 899 -22.97 31.21 -35.36
CA ALA A 899 -21.88 31.57 -36.26
C ALA A 899 -22.43 32.45 -37.40
N THR A 900 -22.06 33.73 -37.42
CA THR A 900 -22.45 34.70 -38.43
C THR A 900 -21.35 34.87 -39.47
N SER A 901 -21.64 34.58 -40.74
CA SER A 901 -20.76 34.96 -41.84
C SER A 901 -20.93 36.45 -42.12
N THR A 902 -19.85 37.22 -41.96
CA THR A 902 -19.77 38.60 -42.42
C THR A 902 -19.28 38.61 -43.88
N ASN A 903 -20.10 39.15 -44.78
CA ASN A 903 -19.75 39.46 -46.20
C ASN A 903 -19.59 38.29 -47.19
N GLY A 904 -20.18 37.12 -46.96
CA GLY A 904 -20.22 36.06 -47.99
C GLY A 904 -18.86 35.42 -48.32
N GLU A 905 -17.84 35.67 -47.49
CA GLU A 905 -16.59 34.91 -47.47
C GLU A 905 -16.84 33.55 -46.78
N ASP A 906 -16.20 32.49 -47.29
CA ASP A 906 -16.20 31.19 -46.65
C ASP A 906 -15.59 31.30 -45.25
N LEU A 907 -16.26 30.70 -44.27
CA LEU A 907 -15.81 30.68 -42.88
C LEU A 907 -14.49 29.90 -42.81
N ASP A 908 -13.40 30.58 -42.44
CA ASP A 908 -12.13 29.93 -42.13
C ASP A 908 -12.26 29.14 -40.82
N LEU A 909 -12.67 27.88 -40.96
CA LEU A 909 -12.92 26.97 -39.85
C LEU A 909 -11.67 26.78 -38.97
N GLY A 910 -10.47 26.88 -39.54
CA GLY A 910 -9.21 26.78 -38.81
C GLY A 910 -9.04 27.94 -37.83
N ARG A 911 -9.20 29.19 -38.31
CA ARG A 911 -9.14 30.39 -37.46
C ARG A 911 -10.25 30.42 -36.42
N LEU A 912 -11.48 30.11 -36.82
CA LEU A 912 -12.65 30.12 -35.94
C LEU A 912 -12.56 29.04 -34.85
N THR A 913 -11.92 27.90 -35.13
CA THR A 913 -11.67 26.86 -34.12
C THR A 913 -10.80 27.39 -32.97
N GLY A 914 -9.72 28.11 -33.29
CA GLY A 914 -8.87 28.72 -32.27
C GLY A 914 -9.60 29.79 -31.45
N GLU A 915 -10.43 30.61 -32.11
CA GLU A 915 -11.25 31.61 -31.45
C GLU A 915 -12.32 30.98 -30.54
N ALA A 916 -12.99 29.91 -30.99
CA ALA A 916 -13.99 29.17 -30.21
C ALA A 916 -13.38 28.58 -28.94
N ILE A 917 -12.21 27.94 -29.04
CA ILE A 917 -11.51 27.35 -27.88
C ILE A 917 -11.17 28.44 -26.86
N ARG A 918 -10.65 29.58 -27.31
CA ARG A 918 -10.33 30.69 -26.42
C ARG A 918 -11.59 31.27 -25.76
N LEU A 919 -12.64 31.46 -26.55
CA LEU A 919 -13.93 32.01 -26.09
C LEU A 919 -14.54 31.14 -24.99
N VAL A 920 -14.59 29.81 -25.17
CA VAL A 920 -15.09 28.86 -24.15
C VAL A 920 -14.27 28.96 -22.86
N ARG A 921 -12.94 28.96 -22.96
CA ARG A 921 -12.06 29.01 -21.79
C ARG A 921 -12.22 30.32 -21.00
N GLU A 922 -12.28 31.45 -21.70
CA GLU A 922 -12.48 32.77 -21.09
C GLU A 922 -13.87 32.88 -20.45
N SER A 923 -14.92 32.42 -21.13
CA SER A 923 -16.29 32.41 -20.59
C SER A 923 -16.40 31.57 -19.33
N ILE A 924 -15.85 30.34 -19.33
CA ILE A 924 -15.86 29.47 -18.14
C ILE A 924 -15.13 30.16 -16.98
N SER A 925 -13.96 30.76 -17.24
CA SER A 925 -13.18 31.47 -16.23
C SER A 925 -13.94 32.69 -15.66
N GLN A 926 -14.61 33.46 -16.52
CA GLN A 926 -15.40 34.63 -16.10
C GLN A 926 -16.63 34.24 -15.28
N GLY A 927 -17.32 33.17 -15.68
CA GLY A 927 -18.46 32.62 -14.96
C GLY A 927 -18.07 32.05 -13.62
N PHE A 928 -16.94 31.33 -13.54
CA PHE A 928 -16.38 30.84 -12.29
C PHE A 928 -16.11 32.00 -11.31
N LEU A 929 -15.51 33.10 -11.79
CA LEU A 929 -15.22 34.30 -11.00
C LEU A 929 -16.45 35.22 -10.77
N ASP A 930 -17.65 34.83 -11.20
CA ASP A 930 -18.91 35.51 -10.85
C ASP A 930 -19.58 34.88 -9.59
N TRP A 931 -19.17 33.64 -9.27
CA TRP A 931 -19.44 32.97 -7.99
C TRP A 931 -18.35 33.29 -6.97
N SER A 932 -18.49 32.82 -5.72
CA SER A 932 -17.38 32.87 -4.77
C SER A 932 -16.42 31.71 -5.05
N PRO A 933 -15.20 31.99 -5.55
CA PRO A 933 -14.21 30.94 -5.76
C PRO A 933 -13.63 30.47 -4.42
N ARG A 934 -13.47 29.16 -4.26
CA ARG A 934 -12.80 28.55 -3.10
C ARG A 934 -11.64 27.69 -3.56
N ILE A 935 -10.54 27.76 -2.81
CA ILE A 935 -9.44 26.81 -2.95
C ILE A 935 -9.75 25.58 -2.09
N MET A 936 -9.64 24.39 -2.67
CA MET A 936 -9.80 23.14 -1.93
C MET A 936 -8.44 22.61 -1.52
N LEU A 937 -8.31 22.36 -0.22
CA LEU A 937 -7.13 21.81 0.40
C LEU A 937 -7.24 20.30 0.42
N ALA A 938 -6.15 19.63 0.04
CA ALA A 938 -5.99 18.21 0.35
C ALA A 938 -5.93 18.04 1.88
N MET A 939 -6.68 17.08 2.42
CA MET A 939 -6.81 16.83 3.85
C MET A 939 -6.32 15.41 4.21
N TYR A 940 -5.53 15.33 5.28
CA TYR A 940 -5.22 14.08 5.96
C TYR A 940 -6.16 13.87 7.14
N SER A 941 -6.74 12.68 7.23
CA SER A 941 -7.21 12.12 8.48
C SER A 941 -6.00 11.67 9.29
N CYS A 942 -5.95 12.12 10.53
CA CYS A 942 -4.86 11.91 11.47
C CYS A 942 -5.38 11.16 12.68
N GLU A 943 -4.92 9.93 12.87
CA GLU A 943 -5.15 9.19 14.11
C GLU A 943 -3.92 9.27 14.99
N ILE A 944 -4.13 9.65 16.25
CA ILE A 944 -3.06 9.84 17.22
C ILE A 944 -3.40 9.10 18.49
N GLN A 945 -2.50 8.22 18.92
CA GLN A 945 -2.60 7.59 20.22
C GLN A 945 -1.69 8.31 21.20
N ALA A 946 -2.26 8.71 22.33
CA ALA A 946 -1.57 9.52 23.33
C ALA A 946 -2.04 9.15 24.75
N SER A 947 -1.13 9.22 25.72
CA SER A 947 -1.50 9.12 27.13
C SER A 947 -2.09 10.43 27.63
N THR A 948 -2.86 10.36 28.73
CA THR A 948 -3.47 11.53 29.40
C THR A 948 -2.49 12.67 29.69
N GLU A 949 -1.23 12.34 30.01
CA GLU A 949 -0.20 13.32 30.36
C GLU A 949 0.23 14.21 29.18
N VAL A 950 0.14 13.71 27.94
CA VAL A 950 0.64 14.41 26.75
C VAL A 950 -0.47 14.97 25.85
N LEU A 951 -1.74 14.69 26.15
CA LEU A 951 -2.91 15.16 25.37
C LEU A 951 -2.89 16.66 25.09
N GLY A 952 -2.67 17.48 26.12
CA GLY A 952 -2.65 18.94 25.96
C GLY A 952 -1.55 19.42 24.98
N ARG A 953 -0.42 18.69 24.91
CA ARG A 953 0.65 19.01 23.96
C ARG A 953 0.27 18.63 22.54
N VAL A 954 -0.42 17.50 22.36
CA VAL A 954 -0.93 17.04 21.06
C VAL A 954 -1.93 18.04 20.50
N TYR A 955 -2.92 18.46 21.28
CA TYR A 955 -3.89 19.49 20.86
C TYR A 955 -3.22 20.79 20.46
N GLY A 956 -2.23 21.25 21.22
CA GLY A 956 -1.46 22.44 20.88
C GLY A 956 -0.72 22.37 19.54
N VAL A 957 -0.34 21.18 19.06
CA VAL A 957 0.29 21.01 17.74
C VAL A 957 -0.76 20.99 16.63
N ILE A 958 -1.85 20.22 16.82
CA ILE A 958 -2.95 20.12 15.85
C ILE A 958 -3.53 21.50 15.56
N THR A 959 -3.90 22.26 16.60
CA THR A 959 -4.50 23.58 16.44
C THR A 959 -3.56 24.58 15.77
N ARG A 960 -2.24 24.52 16.06
CA ARG A 960 -1.28 25.43 15.42
C ARG A 960 -1.19 25.20 13.91
N ARG A 961 -1.34 23.96 13.47
CA ARG A 961 -1.33 23.56 12.05
C ARG A 961 -2.73 23.51 11.44
N ARG A 962 -3.70 24.22 12.05
CA ARG A 962 -5.08 24.36 11.56
C ARG A 962 -5.84 23.04 11.42
N GLY A 963 -5.46 22.03 12.21
CA GLY A 963 -6.20 20.79 12.27
C GLY A 963 -7.46 20.89 13.12
N ARG A 964 -8.50 20.12 12.75
CA ARG A 964 -9.77 20.01 13.46
C ARG A 964 -9.89 18.63 14.08
N ILE A 965 -10.17 18.55 15.39
CA ILE A 965 -10.44 17.27 16.06
C ILE A 965 -11.87 16.84 15.75
N LEU A 966 -12.05 15.61 15.28
CA LEU A 966 -13.35 15.01 14.99
C LEU A 966 -13.89 14.23 16.18
N SER A 967 -13.04 13.42 16.81
CA SER A 967 -13.43 12.61 17.97
C SER A 967 -12.25 12.30 18.88
N GLU A 968 -12.57 12.05 20.15
CA GLU A 968 -11.64 11.61 21.19
C GLU A 968 -12.28 10.42 21.92
N THR A 969 -11.60 9.28 21.94
CA THR A 969 -12.09 8.06 22.60
C THR A 969 -11.02 7.46 23.51
N MET A 970 -11.42 7.05 24.72
CA MET A 970 -10.54 6.35 25.65
C MET A 970 -10.52 4.85 25.32
N LYS A 971 -9.33 4.25 25.22
CA LYS A 971 -9.19 2.80 25.04
C LYS A 971 -9.41 2.08 26.38
N GLU A 972 -10.46 1.26 26.48
CA GLU A 972 -10.77 0.50 27.69
C GLU A 972 -9.58 -0.36 28.15
N GLY A 973 -9.31 -0.35 29.46
CA GLY A 973 -8.23 -1.16 30.07
C GLY A 973 -6.82 -0.57 29.95
N THR A 974 -6.66 0.56 29.25
CA THR A 974 -5.36 1.24 29.09
C THR A 974 -5.48 2.74 29.40
N PRO A 975 -4.38 3.43 29.76
CA PRO A 975 -4.38 4.87 29.98
C PRO A 975 -4.33 5.69 28.67
N PHE A 976 -4.50 5.06 27.50
CA PHE A 976 -4.35 5.69 26.20
C PHE A 976 -5.68 6.21 25.64
N PHE A 977 -5.59 7.34 24.96
CA PHE A 977 -6.66 7.97 24.20
C PHE A 977 -6.31 7.90 22.71
N THR A 978 -7.34 7.70 21.90
CA THR A 978 -7.26 7.77 20.44
C THR A 978 -7.96 9.05 19.99
N ILE A 979 -7.21 9.94 19.37
CA ILE A 979 -7.69 11.20 18.82
C ILE A 979 -7.78 11.05 17.30
N LEU A 980 -8.95 11.32 16.74
CA LEU A 980 -9.13 11.45 15.29
C LEU A 980 -9.23 12.92 14.92
N ALA A 981 -8.37 13.41 14.03
CA ALA A 981 -8.35 14.79 13.59
C ALA A 981 -8.19 14.90 12.07
N LEU A 982 -8.67 15.99 11.46
CA LEU A 982 -8.37 16.35 10.08
C LEU A 982 -7.27 17.42 10.06
N LEU A 983 -6.30 17.27 9.17
CA LEU A 983 -5.13 18.14 9.04
C LEU A 983 -4.89 18.48 7.57
N PRO A 984 -4.75 19.75 7.17
CA PRO A 984 -4.38 20.11 5.80
C PRO A 984 -3.01 19.54 5.41
N VAL A 985 -2.90 18.91 4.24
CA VAL A 985 -1.66 18.31 3.74
C VAL A 985 -0.54 19.36 3.67
N ALA A 986 -0.85 20.58 3.24
CA ALA A 986 0.12 21.68 3.19
C ALA A 986 0.75 22.03 4.54
N GLU A 987 0.01 21.84 5.64
CA GLU A 987 0.47 22.13 7.00
C GLU A 987 0.91 20.85 7.75
N SER A 988 0.98 19.70 7.06
CA SER A 988 1.32 18.40 7.64
C SER A 988 2.82 18.08 7.65
N PHE A 989 3.62 18.75 6.82
CA PHE A 989 5.06 18.49 6.74
C PHE A 989 5.78 18.81 8.06
N GLY A 990 6.54 17.84 8.59
CA GLY A 990 7.18 17.90 9.91
C GLY A 990 6.22 17.81 11.10
N PHE A 991 4.95 17.48 10.87
CA PHE A 991 3.95 17.31 11.94
C PHE A 991 4.27 16.11 12.83
N ALA A 992 4.64 14.97 12.22
CA ALA A 992 4.97 13.75 12.95
C ALA A 992 6.17 13.96 13.88
N ASP A 993 7.22 14.60 13.38
CA ASP A 993 8.42 14.92 14.17
C ASP A 993 8.13 15.94 15.26
N GLU A 994 7.30 16.95 15.00
CA GLU A 994 6.94 17.92 16.03
C GLU A 994 6.16 17.28 17.18
N ILE A 995 5.19 16.42 16.86
CA ILE A 995 4.46 15.65 17.88
C ILE A 995 5.43 14.77 18.64
N ARG A 996 6.23 13.95 17.94
CA ARG A 996 7.19 13.04 18.56
C ARG A 996 8.14 13.79 19.50
N LYS A 997 8.64 14.96 19.09
CA LYS A 997 9.54 15.78 19.91
C LYS A 997 8.84 16.36 21.14
N ARG A 998 7.62 16.88 21.00
CA ARG A 998 6.86 17.48 22.12
C ARG A 998 6.32 16.45 23.12
N THR A 999 6.02 15.24 22.65
CA THR A 999 5.56 14.13 23.49
C THR A 999 6.71 13.22 23.94
N SER A 1000 7.96 13.52 23.55
CA SER A 1000 9.12 12.66 23.83
C SER A 1000 8.93 11.22 23.33
N GLY A 1001 8.22 11.07 22.21
CA GLY A 1001 7.88 9.78 21.60
C GLY A 1001 6.63 9.10 22.15
N ALA A 1002 5.96 9.69 23.14
CA ALA A 1002 4.77 9.08 23.75
C ALA A 1002 3.48 9.17 22.89
N ALA A 1003 3.55 9.87 21.76
CA ALA A 1003 2.48 9.89 20.77
C ALA A 1003 3.08 9.85 19.37
N GLN A 1004 2.47 9.05 18.50
CA GLN A 1004 2.84 8.93 17.10
C GLN A 1004 1.59 9.15 16.23
N PRO A 1005 1.58 10.19 15.38
CA PRO A 1005 0.47 10.42 14.48
C PRO A 1005 0.58 9.54 13.24
N GLN A 1006 -0.58 9.14 12.72
CA GLN A 1006 -0.70 8.43 11.45
C GLN A 1006 -1.54 9.26 10.50
N LEU A 1007 -0.98 9.59 9.33
CA LEU A 1007 -1.64 10.43 8.31
C LEU A 1007 -2.18 9.54 7.19
N ILE A 1008 -3.48 9.66 6.92
CA ILE A 1008 -4.20 8.94 5.85
C ILE A 1008 -4.95 9.97 5.01
N PHE A 1009 -4.83 9.91 3.69
CA PHE A 1009 -5.57 10.84 2.82
C PHE A 1009 -7.08 10.67 2.95
N ALA A 1010 -7.79 11.76 3.26
CA ALA A 1010 -9.23 11.78 3.44
C ALA A 1010 -9.98 12.34 2.23
N GLY A 1011 -9.34 13.19 1.42
CA GLY A 1011 -9.96 13.85 0.27
C GLY A 1011 -9.60 15.33 0.20
N TYR A 1012 -10.41 16.10 -0.53
CA TYR A 1012 -10.28 17.55 -0.64
C TYR A 1012 -11.44 18.24 0.09
N GLU A 1013 -11.14 19.28 0.87
CA GLU A 1013 -12.13 20.11 1.57
C GLU A 1013 -11.98 21.57 1.12
N ALA A 1014 -13.08 22.23 0.81
CA ALA A 1014 -13.07 23.65 0.46
C ALA A 1014 -12.70 24.48 1.69
N LEU A 1015 -11.70 25.35 1.56
CA LEU A 1015 -11.40 26.34 2.59
C LEU A 1015 -12.52 27.38 2.57
N ASP A 1016 -13.14 27.62 3.72
CA ASP A 1016 -14.24 28.58 3.85
C ASP A 1016 -13.75 30.04 3.95
N GLU A 1017 -12.91 30.43 2.98
CA GLU A 1017 -12.40 31.79 2.82
C GLU A 1017 -12.27 32.06 1.31
N ASP A 1018 -12.81 33.17 0.82
CA ASP A 1018 -12.63 33.60 -0.58
C ASP A 1018 -11.24 34.22 -0.75
N PRO A 1019 -10.38 33.77 -1.68
CA PRO A 1019 -9.07 34.36 -1.92
C PRO A 1019 -9.10 35.85 -2.32
N PHE A 1020 -10.23 36.32 -2.86
CA PHE A 1020 -10.41 37.70 -3.35
C PHE A 1020 -11.32 38.56 -2.48
N TRP A 1021 -11.79 38.06 -1.33
CA TRP A 1021 -12.65 38.87 -0.47
C TRP A 1021 -11.91 40.10 0.06
N VAL A 1022 -12.59 41.23 -0.03
CA VAL A 1022 -12.17 42.54 0.48
C VAL A 1022 -13.36 43.10 1.24
N PRO A 1023 -13.18 43.64 2.46
CA PRO A 1023 -14.27 44.25 3.21
C PRO A 1023 -14.87 45.39 2.38
N ALA A 1024 -16.18 45.32 2.14
CA ALA A 1024 -16.90 46.27 1.31
C ALA A 1024 -17.61 47.35 2.14
N THR A 1025 -17.92 47.06 3.40
CA THR A 1025 -18.60 47.96 4.33
C THR A 1025 -17.68 48.44 5.45
N GLU A 1026 -17.97 49.62 6.02
CA GLU A 1026 -17.26 50.13 7.19
C GLU A 1026 -17.46 49.22 8.42
N GLU A 1027 -18.63 48.59 8.56
CA GLU A 1027 -18.93 47.60 9.61
C GLU A 1027 -18.03 46.35 9.50
N GLU A 1028 -17.86 45.80 8.29
CA GLU A 1028 -16.94 44.66 8.05
C GLU A 1028 -15.47 45.02 8.30
N LEU A 1029 -15.09 46.27 8.05
CA LEU A 1029 -13.75 46.79 8.32
C LEU A 1029 -13.50 46.97 9.82
N GLU A 1030 -14.51 47.44 10.58
CA GLU A 1030 -14.47 47.57 12.03
C GLU A 1030 -14.37 46.20 12.74
N ASP A 1031 -15.09 45.19 12.24
CA ASP A 1031 -15.04 43.80 12.75
C ASP A 1031 -13.65 43.15 12.59
N LEU A 1032 -12.86 43.59 11.60
CA LEU A 1032 -11.48 43.13 11.38
C LEU A 1032 -10.45 43.80 12.30
N GLY A 1033 -10.82 44.90 12.98
CA GLY A 1033 -9.97 45.66 13.92
C GLY A 1033 -9.01 46.66 13.25
N GLU A 1034 -8.47 47.60 14.04
CA GLU A 1034 -7.60 48.71 13.57
C GLU A 1034 -6.25 48.25 12.98
N LEU A 1035 -5.80 47.04 13.30
CA LEU A 1035 -4.62 46.40 12.73
C LEU A 1035 -5.08 45.35 11.71
N ALA A 1036 -5.08 45.73 10.44
CA ALA A 1036 -5.41 44.89 9.29
C ALA A 1036 -4.37 43.75 9.03
N ASP A 1037 -3.99 43.00 10.07
CA ASP A 1037 -2.91 42.01 10.07
C ASP A 1037 -3.41 40.55 9.92
N ARG A 1038 -4.68 40.32 9.62
CA ARG A 1038 -5.16 38.99 9.20
C ARG A 1038 -5.03 38.86 7.69
N GLU A 1039 -3.82 38.55 7.24
CA GLU A 1039 -3.56 38.11 5.86
C GLU A 1039 -4.52 36.95 5.52
N ASN A 1040 -5.31 37.12 4.45
CA ASN A 1040 -6.24 36.10 3.97
C ASN A 1040 -5.46 34.81 3.63
N VAL A 1041 -5.83 33.70 4.26
CA VAL A 1041 -5.06 32.46 4.21
C VAL A 1041 -5.27 31.78 2.87
N ALA A 1042 -6.48 31.82 2.33
CA ALA A 1042 -6.80 31.35 0.98
C ALA A 1042 -5.97 32.10 -0.08
N LYS A 1043 -5.83 33.43 0.07
CA LYS A 1043 -4.98 34.25 -0.79
C LYS A 1043 -3.50 33.89 -0.67
N ARG A 1044 -3.00 33.62 0.53
CA ARG A 1044 -1.61 33.18 0.76
C ARG A 1044 -1.30 31.87 0.03
N TYR A 1045 -2.20 30.89 0.09
CA TYR A 1045 -2.04 29.64 -0.67
C TYR A 1045 -2.09 29.88 -2.17
N MET A 1046 -3.08 30.67 -2.64
CA MET A 1046 -3.22 31.01 -4.05
C MET A 1046 -1.94 31.70 -4.59
N ASP A 1047 -1.44 32.71 -3.89
CA ASP A 1047 -0.24 33.44 -4.29
C ASP A 1047 1.01 32.56 -4.25
N ALA A 1048 1.13 31.64 -3.29
CA ALA A 1048 2.25 30.70 -3.24
C ALA A 1048 2.27 29.77 -4.47
N VAL A 1049 1.12 29.20 -4.85
CA VAL A 1049 0.99 28.37 -6.05
C VAL A 1049 1.25 29.19 -7.32
N ARG A 1050 0.71 30.40 -7.40
CA ARG A 1050 0.94 31.32 -8.53
C ARG A 1050 2.41 31.67 -8.70
N ARG A 1051 3.14 32.01 -7.62
CA ARG A 1051 4.59 32.30 -7.70
C ARG A 1051 5.37 31.13 -8.24
N ARG A 1052 5.06 29.92 -7.76
CA ARG A 1052 5.72 28.69 -8.21
C ARG A 1052 5.52 28.45 -9.71
N LYS A 1053 4.29 28.61 -10.20
CA LYS A 1053 3.96 28.46 -11.63
C LYS A 1053 4.40 29.66 -12.51
N GLY A 1054 5.04 30.68 -11.93
CA GLY A 1054 5.41 31.90 -12.65
C GLY A 1054 4.22 32.78 -13.08
N LEU A 1055 3.04 32.57 -12.47
CA LEU A 1055 1.83 33.36 -12.73
C LEU A 1055 1.90 34.73 -12.06
N VAL A 1056 1.17 35.69 -12.62
CA VAL A 1056 1.15 37.07 -12.10
C VAL A 1056 0.45 37.11 -10.74
N VAL A 1057 1.18 37.58 -9.72
CA VAL A 1057 0.65 37.85 -8.38
C VAL A 1057 0.35 39.33 -8.25
N GLN A 1058 -0.90 39.68 -7.95
CA GLN A 1058 -1.31 41.05 -7.68
C GLN A 1058 -0.72 41.49 -6.34
N GLY A 1059 0.31 42.34 -6.40
CA GLY A 1059 1.09 42.74 -5.21
C GLY A 1059 2.53 43.12 -5.53
N ARG A 1060 3.04 42.79 -6.73
CA ARG A 1060 4.24 43.45 -7.25
C ARG A 1060 3.87 44.88 -7.59
N LYS A 1061 3.96 45.75 -6.58
CA LYS A 1061 3.94 47.20 -6.71
C LYS A 1061 5.00 47.55 -7.77
N LEU A 1062 4.55 47.78 -9.01
CA LEU A 1062 5.31 48.48 -10.05
C LEU A 1062 5.52 49.91 -9.53
N ILE A 1063 6.49 50.09 -8.64
CA ILE A 1063 6.79 51.39 -8.04
C ILE A 1063 7.36 52.37 -9.07
N ASP A 1064 7.76 51.94 -10.28
CA ASP A 1064 8.46 52.81 -11.24
C ASP A 1064 7.87 52.86 -12.65
N ALA A 1065 6.56 52.70 -12.84
CA ALA A 1065 5.94 52.92 -14.17
C ALA A 1065 5.32 54.31 -14.37
N GLU A 1066 4.96 55.03 -13.31
CA GLU A 1066 4.29 56.34 -13.45
C GLU A 1066 5.24 57.57 -13.45
N LYS A 1067 6.54 57.37 -13.18
CA LYS A 1067 7.54 58.47 -13.14
C LYS A 1067 8.50 58.54 -14.33
N GLN A 1068 8.19 57.90 -15.46
CA GLN A 1068 9.01 58.00 -16.69
C GLN A 1068 8.40 58.85 -17.83
N LYS A 1069 7.20 59.41 -17.68
CA LYS A 1069 6.61 60.31 -18.70
C LYS A 1069 6.92 61.81 -18.54
N THR A 1070 7.76 62.21 -17.58
CA THR A 1070 8.08 63.63 -17.32
C THR A 1070 9.56 63.99 -17.31
N LEU A 1071 10.43 63.24 -18.01
CA LEU A 1071 11.82 63.66 -18.23
C LEU A 1071 12.34 63.27 -19.63
N LYS A 1072 11.88 64.00 -20.66
CA LYS A 1072 12.67 64.65 -21.74
C LYS A 1072 11.76 65.00 -22.93
N LYS A 1073 11.54 66.31 -23.07
CA LYS A 1073 11.16 67.11 -24.26
C LYS A 1073 10.07 66.60 -25.19
#